data_AF-A0A3D8QDL4-F1
#
_entry.id   AF-A0A3D8QDL4-F1
#
_cell.length_a   1.000
_cell.length_b   1.000
_cell.length_c   1.000
_cell.angle_alpha   90.00
_cell.angle_beta   90.00
_cell.angle_gamma   90.00
#
_symmetry.space_group_name_H-M   'P 1'
#
loop_
_entity.id
_entity.type
_entity.pdbx_description
1 polymer ?
#
loop_
_entity_poly.entity_id
_entity_poly.type
_entity_poly.pdbx_seq_one_letter_code
_entity_poly.pdbx_strand_id
1 'polypeptide(L)'
;MSADRLLTTVLRAFQGPPDPEQTNRILSTTTSLLTTLSNPLNITLLTSQLLIAPAIWEQPDGLRTCLRIISIYNTAAITVRQHTLEGKNVMQPRQLQGGGLTCDDWAKAVVKGADERSPRWQHVLVIAGVLLGMESQERRGLSPGLRTTIEAAMVTAVNLALEETTPMGGIDSDTVVLALNHAFPLLSDYIRTRLNYDVLVMVMVRAMTSTEGFLEGYFVEAIDYDVKQHQGDKFDWSSKSPSFIQLQKLSSKPLVTSMGPLSRLIAHAIEHVQNPLLLIEVRHHLMEFTNRLRAGWQRNKLSEIDPSEESAFLTPETLRSTLPMLWQVLKTAMFATVVVLRALIGRTLVDPVLSGRDMAPWMASQSLLVLRDLHFIGSRLGTNSFSAYTFVYMTSIDIITRFPVESRELLKQIYPETAGQIPPHPLLRNMDLFYLNTAEHFTLILSPPDNEVLIATPASPYLNPTANKYLLEIFEAAHSAMLAVFAAPQNADITAKLIPFYVDSLFTSFPTNLSPRQFRFAFKALLQITTPPAPLSASQPTLAETLLELLHYRALSAPVTPLPMSLAIKSPEDTNARADDPALSEQAVLVLTLLDSLSSLPLHTLEVWLPLAADIVNIIDDGLMREHCKARFWDILESGEMDVERSAVCVAWWTSHGGREKVLFGRRASENGPFMSGGLGTKDGSKL
;
A
#
# COMPACT_ATOMS: atom_id res chain seq x y z
N MET A 1 -7.00 -15.85 55.52
CA MET A 1 -7.12 -14.49 56.09
C MET A 1 -8.47 -13.91 55.71
N SER A 2 -9.18 -13.22 56.60
CA SER A 2 -10.49 -12.63 56.24
C SER A 2 -10.32 -11.56 55.16
N ALA A 3 -11.24 -11.50 54.20
CA ALA A 3 -11.21 -10.53 53.09
C ALA A 3 -11.10 -9.06 53.59
N ASP A 4 -11.68 -8.76 54.75
CA ASP A 4 -11.64 -7.43 55.37
C ASP A 4 -10.23 -7.01 55.83
N ARG A 5 -9.41 -7.95 56.31
CA ARG A 5 -8.01 -7.66 56.68
C ARG A 5 -7.16 -7.36 55.45
N LEU A 6 -7.39 -8.08 54.35
CA LEU A 6 -6.73 -7.83 53.07
C LEU A 6 -7.16 -6.48 52.47
N LEU A 7 -8.45 -6.15 52.52
CA LEU A 7 -8.97 -4.85 52.09
C LEU A 7 -8.29 -3.70 52.83
N THR A 8 -8.23 -3.77 54.17
CA THR A 8 -7.57 -2.72 54.98
C THR A 8 -6.09 -2.57 54.63
N THR A 9 -5.41 -3.69 54.34
CA THR A 9 -4.00 -3.70 53.96
C THR A 9 -3.78 -3.05 52.60
N VAL A 10 -4.62 -3.37 51.61
CA VAL A 10 -4.55 -2.77 50.27
C VAL A 10 -4.89 -1.28 50.30
N LEU A 11 -5.91 -0.87 51.04
CA LEU A 11 -6.27 0.54 51.18
C LEU A 11 -5.14 1.36 51.81
N ARG A 12 -4.41 0.78 52.78
CA ARG A 12 -3.20 1.42 53.32
C ARG A 12 -2.08 1.47 52.27
N ALA A 13 -1.91 0.41 51.49
CA ALA A 13 -0.89 0.36 50.44
C ALA A 13 -1.15 1.37 49.30
N PHE A 14 -2.41 1.67 48.97
CA PHE A 14 -2.75 2.73 48.01
C PHE A 14 -2.22 4.10 48.40
N GLN A 15 -2.17 4.39 49.71
CA GLN A 15 -1.70 5.67 50.27
C GLN A 15 -0.16 5.74 50.42
N GLY A 16 0.56 4.67 50.06
CA GLY A 16 2.01 4.62 50.13
C GLY A 16 2.69 5.34 48.95
N PRO A 17 4.02 5.55 49.02
CA PRO A 17 4.79 6.07 47.90
C PRO A 17 4.83 5.06 46.73
N PRO A 18 5.01 5.52 45.48
CA PRO A 18 5.11 4.64 44.32
C PRO A 18 6.36 3.74 44.41
N ASP A 19 6.14 2.43 44.34
CA ASP A 19 7.19 1.39 44.28
C ASP A 19 6.78 0.32 43.24
N PRO A 20 7.53 0.16 42.13
CA PRO A 20 7.18 -0.76 41.04
C PRO A 20 6.92 -2.20 41.48
N GLU A 21 7.69 -2.73 42.45
CA GLU A 21 7.53 -4.11 42.93
C GLU A 21 6.26 -4.24 43.78
N GLN A 22 5.96 -3.24 44.60
CA GLN A 22 4.74 -3.19 45.39
C GLN A 22 3.50 -2.95 44.53
N THR A 23 3.59 -2.11 43.49
CA THR A 23 2.48 -1.84 42.56
C THR A 23 1.96 -3.13 41.93
N ASN A 24 2.84 -4.06 41.55
CA ASN A 24 2.42 -5.37 41.03
C ASN A 24 1.61 -6.18 42.07
N ARG A 25 2.05 -6.18 43.33
CA ARG A 25 1.36 -6.89 44.42
C ARG A 25 0.04 -6.23 44.77
N ILE A 26 0.00 -4.89 44.81
CA ILE A 26 -1.19 -4.08 45.07
C ILE A 26 -2.27 -4.39 44.02
N LEU A 27 -1.92 -4.32 42.74
CA LEU A 27 -2.86 -4.57 41.64
C LEU A 27 -3.36 -6.02 41.63
N SER A 28 -2.48 -7.01 41.85
CA SER A 28 -2.88 -8.42 41.96
C SER A 28 -3.85 -8.68 43.12
N THR A 29 -3.55 -8.10 44.30
CA THR A 29 -4.42 -8.23 45.47
C THR A 29 -5.75 -7.51 45.25
N THR A 30 -5.73 -6.36 44.56
CA THR A 30 -6.95 -5.63 44.18
C THR A 30 -7.84 -6.46 43.28
N THR A 31 -7.31 -7.13 42.26
CA THR A 31 -8.07 -8.05 41.40
C THR A 31 -8.71 -9.17 42.21
N SER A 32 -7.96 -9.79 43.13
CA SER A 32 -8.49 -10.86 43.99
C SER A 32 -9.58 -10.36 44.95
N LEU A 33 -9.48 -9.14 45.47
CA LEU A 33 -10.52 -8.55 46.30
C LEU A 33 -11.78 -8.23 45.49
N LEU A 34 -11.63 -7.69 44.29
CA LEU A 34 -12.76 -7.40 43.40
C LEU A 34 -13.60 -8.65 43.09
N THR A 35 -13.03 -9.85 43.09
CA THR A 35 -13.76 -11.10 42.82
C THR A 35 -14.34 -11.79 44.06
N THR A 36 -13.77 -11.52 45.24
CA THR A 36 -14.09 -12.25 46.49
C THR A 36 -14.95 -11.45 47.46
N LEU A 37 -14.97 -10.11 47.36
CA LEU A 37 -15.79 -9.27 48.22
C LEU A 37 -17.28 -9.48 47.94
N SER A 38 -18.06 -9.66 49.02
CA SER A 38 -19.50 -9.91 48.97
C SER A 38 -20.36 -8.67 49.20
N ASN A 39 -19.78 -7.61 49.76
CA ASN A 39 -20.49 -6.36 50.02
C ASN A 39 -20.27 -5.35 48.88
N PRO A 40 -21.32 -4.90 48.17
CA PRO A 40 -21.24 -3.89 47.11
C PRO A 40 -20.57 -2.59 47.55
N LEU A 41 -20.73 -2.17 48.80
CA LEU A 41 -20.11 -0.95 49.33
C LEU A 41 -18.59 -1.07 49.41
N ASN A 42 -18.07 -2.27 49.71
CA ASN A 42 -16.63 -2.52 49.76
C ASN A 42 -16.01 -2.48 48.35
N ILE A 43 -16.74 -2.95 47.33
CA ILE A 43 -16.32 -2.86 45.92
C ILE A 43 -16.33 -1.40 45.44
N THR A 44 -17.38 -0.65 45.80
CA THR A 44 -17.49 0.78 45.50
C THR A 44 -16.30 1.54 46.11
N LEU A 45 -16.02 1.29 47.40
CA LEU A 45 -14.89 1.90 48.11
C LEU A 45 -13.55 1.52 47.49
N LEU A 46 -13.34 0.23 47.21
CA LEU A 46 -12.09 -0.26 46.62
C LEU A 46 -11.83 0.40 45.25
N THR A 47 -12.87 0.55 44.43
CA THR A 47 -12.77 1.21 43.13
C THR A 47 -12.46 2.71 43.28
N SER A 48 -13.22 3.44 44.10
CA SER A 48 -12.96 4.87 44.38
C SER A 48 -11.54 5.11 44.88
N GLN A 49 -11.05 4.28 45.81
CA GLN A 49 -9.71 4.41 46.36
C GLN A 49 -8.59 4.02 45.38
N LEU A 50 -8.84 3.05 44.49
CA LEU A 50 -7.88 2.68 43.44
C LEU A 50 -7.68 3.84 42.44
N LEU A 51 -8.75 4.55 42.08
CA LEU A 51 -8.68 5.65 41.11
C LEU A 51 -7.91 6.86 41.64
N ILE A 52 -7.95 7.11 42.96
CA ILE A 52 -7.20 8.21 43.57
C ILE A 52 -5.86 7.79 44.18
N ALA A 53 -5.44 6.53 44.04
CA ALA A 53 -4.29 5.96 44.73
C ALA A 53 -2.95 6.61 44.32
N PRO A 54 -2.25 7.35 45.22
CA PRO A 54 -0.94 7.94 44.91
C PRO A 54 0.10 6.91 44.49
N ALA A 55 0.10 5.73 45.11
CA ALA A 55 1.02 4.63 44.80
C ALA A 55 0.99 4.17 43.32
N ILE A 56 -0.08 4.50 42.59
CA ILE A 56 -0.27 4.12 41.19
C ILE A 56 -0.17 5.34 40.26
N TRP A 57 -0.78 6.46 40.64
CA TRP A 57 -0.99 7.60 39.74
C TRP A 57 0.05 8.72 39.88
N GLU A 58 0.89 8.72 40.92
CA GLU A 58 1.93 9.76 41.10
C GLU A 58 3.09 9.60 40.08
N GLN A 59 3.44 8.37 39.69
CA GLN A 59 4.46 8.07 38.68
C GLN A 59 4.01 6.92 37.74
N PRO A 60 3.04 7.15 36.84
CA PRO A 60 2.55 6.10 35.95
C PRO A 60 3.59 5.72 34.88
N ASP A 61 3.71 4.43 34.56
CA ASP A 61 4.49 3.90 33.42
C ASP A 61 3.69 4.07 32.10
N GLY A 62 3.34 5.32 31.79
CA GLY A 62 2.54 5.68 30.62
C GLY A 62 1.23 4.90 30.50
N LEU A 63 0.87 4.52 29.27
CA LEU A 63 -0.35 3.75 29.00
C LEU A 63 -0.30 2.31 29.50
N ARG A 64 0.85 1.79 29.93
CA ARG A 64 0.92 0.44 30.48
C ARG A 64 0.18 0.37 31.82
N THR A 65 0.31 1.39 32.67
CA THR A 65 -0.49 1.50 33.89
C THR A 65 -1.98 1.51 33.56
N CYS A 66 -2.39 2.30 32.58
CA CYS A 66 -3.78 2.41 32.13
C CYS A 66 -4.34 1.07 31.61
N LEU A 67 -3.59 0.36 30.76
CA LEU A 67 -3.96 -0.98 30.28
C LEU A 67 -4.06 -2.00 31.42
N ARG A 68 -3.20 -1.90 32.44
CA ARG A 68 -3.28 -2.77 33.63
C ARG A 68 -4.55 -2.50 34.43
N ILE A 69 -4.98 -1.25 34.60
CA ILE A 69 -6.24 -0.93 35.25
C ILE A 69 -7.43 -1.52 34.48
N ILE A 70 -7.48 -1.37 33.15
CA ILE A 70 -8.50 -2.04 32.30
C ILE A 70 -8.47 -3.54 32.54
N SER A 71 -7.27 -4.14 32.57
CA SER A 71 -7.08 -5.57 32.74
C SER A 71 -7.58 -6.08 34.10
N ILE A 72 -7.40 -5.32 35.18
CA ILE A 72 -7.90 -5.68 36.52
C ILE A 72 -9.41 -5.85 36.51
N TYR A 73 -10.13 -4.87 35.98
CA TYR A 73 -11.59 -4.92 35.91
C TYR A 73 -12.10 -5.96 34.90
N ASN A 74 -11.40 -6.14 33.78
CA ASN A 74 -11.69 -7.19 32.80
C ASN A 74 -11.56 -8.59 33.42
N THR A 75 -10.42 -8.90 34.04
CA THR A 75 -10.20 -10.18 34.72
C THR A 75 -11.19 -10.40 35.84
N ALA A 76 -11.43 -9.39 36.70
CA ALA A 76 -12.38 -9.52 37.79
C ALA A 76 -13.81 -9.78 37.28
N ALA A 77 -14.25 -9.08 36.23
CA ALA A 77 -15.55 -9.29 35.61
C ALA A 77 -15.70 -10.71 35.03
N ILE A 78 -14.69 -11.24 34.34
CA ILE A 78 -14.69 -12.61 33.82
C ILE A 78 -14.86 -13.63 34.96
N THR A 79 -14.10 -13.46 36.05
CA THR A 79 -14.14 -14.36 37.21
C THR A 79 -15.48 -14.29 37.95
N VAL A 80 -16.04 -13.09 38.17
CA VAL A 80 -17.37 -12.93 38.78
C VAL A 80 -18.45 -13.60 37.93
N ARG A 81 -18.37 -13.50 36.61
CA ARG A 81 -19.28 -14.19 35.69
C ARG A 81 -19.15 -15.71 35.81
N GLN A 82 -17.92 -16.23 35.84
CA GLN A 82 -17.67 -17.67 36.03
C GLN A 82 -18.30 -18.18 37.33
N HIS A 83 -18.06 -17.48 38.45
CA HIS A 83 -18.66 -17.84 39.74
C HIS A 83 -20.19 -17.76 39.74
N THR A 84 -20.77 -16.79 39.03
CA THR A 84 -22.23 -16.67 38.89
C THR A 84 -22.82 -17.83 38.07
N LEU A 85 -22.12 -18.31 37.03
CA LEU A 85 -22.54 -19.45 36.21
C LEU A 85 -22.39 -20.78 36.97
N GLU A 86 -21.27 -20.96 37.67
CA GLU A 86 -21.03 -22.14 38.51
C GLU A 86 -22.04 -22.23 39.65
N GLY A 87 -22.33 -21.11 40.33
CA GLY A 87 -23.34 -21.05 41.39
C GLY A 87 -24.77 -21.38 40.96
N LYS A 88 -25.11 -21.24 39.67
CA LYS A 88 -26.42 -21.64 39.12
C LYS A 88 -26.53 -23.15 38.83
N ASN A 89 -25.40 -23.86 38.69
CA ASN A 89 -25.37 -25.26 38.26
C ASN A 89 -25.29 -26.28 39.42
N VAL A 90 -25.20 -25.85 40.69
CA VAL A 90 -25.00 -26.76 41.82
C VAL A 90 -26.28 -26.93 42.65
N MET A 91 -26.88 -28.13 42.58
CA MET A 91 -28.02 -28.60 43.41
C MET A 91 -27.64 -28.95 44.87
N GLN A 92 -26.43 -28.61 45.34
CA GLN A 92 -25.95 -28.88 46.70
C GLN A 92 -25.13 -27.70 47.25
N PRO A 93 -25.33 -27.29 48.52
CA PRO A 93 -24.61 -26.17 49.12
C PRO A 93 -23.19 -26.62 49.52
N ARG A 94 -22.27 -26.70 48.57
CA ARG A 94 -20.83 -26.72 48.86
C ARG A 94 -20.29 -25.32 48.58
N GLN A 95 -19.63 -24.76 49.62
CA GLN A 95 -18.82 -23.55 49.65
C GLN A 95 -18.81 -22.77 48.33
N LEU A 96 -19.69 -21.77 48.22
CA LEU A 96 -19.70 -20.80 47.13
C LEU A 96 -18.28 -20.23 46.98
N GLN A 97 -17.55 -20.67 45.96
CA GLN A 97 -16.30 -20.04 45.56
C GLN A 97 -16.69 -18.73 44.86
N GLY A 98 -16.55 -17.60 45.57
CA GLY A 98 -16.86 -16.26 45.05
C GLY A 98 -17.59 -15.36 46.06
N GLY A 99 -17.60 -14.06 45.81
CA GLY A 99 -18.26 -13.07 46.69
C GLY A 99 -19.78 -13.17 46.79
N GLY A 100 -20.44 -14.04 46.00
CA GLY A 100 -21.90 -14.24 46.07
C GLY A 100 -22.75 -13.10 45.47
N LEU A 101 -22.13 -12.11 44.83
CA LEU A 101 -22.82 -11.04 44.11
C LEU A 101 -23.20 -11.47 42.69
N THR A 102 -24.33 -10.97 42.20
CA THR A 102 -24.68 -11.11 40.78
C THR A 102 -23.76 -10.23 39.92
N CYS A 103 -23.60 -10.58 38.63
CA CYS A 103 -22.84 -9.75 37.68
C CYS A 103 -23.35 -8.30 37.65
N ASP A 104 -24.68 -8.11 37.71
CA ASP A 104 -25.31 -6.80 37.67
C ASP A 104 -25.01 -5.97 38.92
N ASP A 105 -25.12 -6.57 40.11
CA ASP A 105 -24.84 -5.87 41.37
C ASP A 105 -23.35 -5.52 41.51
N TRP A 106 -22.48 -6.43 41.06
CA TRP A 106 -21.05 -6.20 41.01
C TRP A 106 -20.71 -5.05 40.04
N ALA A 107 -21.23 -5.07 38.82
CA ALA A 107 -20.95 -4.04 37.82
C ALA A 107 -21.48 -2.66 38.27
N LYS A 108 -22.68 -2.60 38.86
CA LYS A 108 -23.21 -1.37 39.46
C LYS A 108 -22.31 -0.84 40.57
N ALA A 109 -21.82 -1.72 41.46
CA ALA A 109 -20.93 -1.33 42.55
C ALA A 109 -19.60 -0.77 42.04
N VAL A 110 -19.01 -1.39 41.03
CA VAL A 110 -17.77 -0.92 40.39
C VAL A 110 -17.99 0.46 39.75
N VAL A 111 -19.02 0.61 38.90
CA VAL A 111 -19.29 1.88 38.20
C VAL A 111 -19.63 2.99 39.20
N LYS A 112 -20.32 2.69 40.30
CA LYS A 112 -20.61 3.66 41.37
C LYS A 112 -19.34 4.15 42.09
N GLY A 113 -18.27 3.35 42.08
CA GLY A 113 -16.98 3.74 42.65
C GLY A 113 -16.21 4.75 41.81
N ALA A 114 -16.56 4.93 40.53
CA ALA A 114 -16.04 5.98 39.67
C ALA A 114 -16.78 7.30 39.96
N ASP A 115 -16.55 7.83 41.16
CA ASP A 115 -17.20 9.02 41.71
C ASP A 115 -16.47 10.32 41.34
N GLU A 116 -16.97 11.46 41.83
CA GLU A 116 -16.42 12.79 41.49
C GLU A 116 -15.01 13.05 42.07
N ARG A 117 -14.43 12.12 42.83
CA ARG A 117 -13.10 12.30 43.43
C ARG A 117 -11.97 11.98 42.44
N SER A 118 -12.28 11.22 41.40
CA SER A 118 -11.34 10.88 40.33
C SER A 118 -11.67 11.64 39.03
N PRO A 119 -10.67 11.96 38.21
CA PRO A 119 -10.88 12.59 36.92
C PRO A 119 -11.60 11.66 35.93
N ARG A 120 -12.35 12.24 34.98
CA ARG A 120 -13.26 11.49 34.11
C ARG A 120 -12.56 10.48 33.21
N TRP A 121 -11.34 10.77 32.75
CA TRP A 121 -10.55 9.85 31.93
C TRP A 121 -10.23 8.52 32.64
N GLN A 122 -10.13 8.51 33.98
CA GLN A 122 -9.94 7.27 34.74
C GLN A 122 -11.23 6.44 34.81
N HIS A 123 -12.40 7.06 34.77
CA HIS A 123 -13.68 6.35 34.76
C HIS A 123 -13.82 5.53 33.48
N VAL A 124 -13.32 6.07 32.36
CA VAL A 124 -13.28 5.38 31.06
C VAL A 124 -12.52 4.05 31.18
N LEU A 125 -11.43 3.99 31.94
CA LEU A 125 -10.65 2.75 32.16
C LEU A 125 -11.48 1.66 32.85
N VAL A 126 -12.19 2.04 33.92
CA VAL A 126 -13.00 1.13 34.73
C VAL A 126 -14.15 0.58 33.89
N ILE A 127 -14.89 1.48 33.23
CA ILE A 127 -16.05 1.13 32.42
C ILE A 127 -15.64 0.24 31.24
N ALA A 128 -14.52 0.57 30.56
CA ALA A 128 -13.98 -0.26 29.49
C ALA A 128 -13.62 -1.67 29.98
N GLY A 129 -12.96 -1.78 31.14
CA GLY A 129 -12.62 -3.08 31.74
C GLY A 129 -13.86 -3.92 32.06
N VAL A 130 -14.90 -3.32 32.65
CA VAL A 130 -16.17 -3.99 32.94
C VAL A 130 -16.85 -4.48 31.65
N LEU A 131 -16.94 -3.64 30.62
CA LEU A 131 -17.53 -4.01 29.32
C LEU A 131 -16.75 -5.15 28.66
N LEU A 132 -15.42 -5.06 28.63
CA LEU A 132 -14.56 -6.11 28.08
C LEU A 132 -14.78 -7.44 28.79
N GLY A 133 -14.77 -7.47 30.12
CA GLY A 133 -14.90 -8.73 30.85
C GLY A 133 -16.29 -9.35 30.74
N MET A 134 -17.35 -8.53 30.78
CA MET A 134 -18.73 -9.01 30.78
C MET A 134 -19.28 -9.31 29.38
N GLU A 135 -18.92 -8.54 28.35
CA GLU A 135 -19.57 -8.60 27.03
C GLU A 135 -18.67 -9.09 25.89
N SER A 136 -17.33 -9.02 25.99
CA SER A 136 -16.48 -9.52 24.92
C SER A 136 -16.59 -11.04 24.74
N GLN A 137 -16.32 -11.53 23.53
CA GLN A 137 -16.48 -12.95 23.15
C GLN A 137 -17.91 -13.48 23.39
N GLU A 138 -18.91 -12.63 23.14
CA GLU A 138 -20.35 -12.95 23.30
C GLU A 138 -20.74 -13.48 24.68
N ARG A 139 -20.01 -13.09 25.74
CA ARG A 139 -20.22 -13.62 27.09
C ARG A 139 -21.56 -13.23 27.71
N ARG A 140 -22.16 -12.12 27.27
CA ARG A 140 -23.48 -11.60 27.67
C ARG A 140 -23.70 -11.67 29.19
N GLY A 141 -22.74 -11.12 29.94
CA GLY A 141 -22.71 -11.19 31.40
C GLY A 141 -23.72 -10.26 32.09
N LEU A 142 -24.16 -9.20 31.41
CA LEU A 142 -25.03 -8.16 31.97
C LEU A 142 -26.48 -8.30 31.48
N SER A 143 -27.44 -7.85 32.29
CA SER A 143 -28.81 -7.67 31.80
C SER A 143 -28.87 -6.59 30.69
N PRO A 144 -29.78 -6.69 29.71
CA PRO A 144 -29.84 -5.76 28.57
C PRO A 144 -29.97 -4.28 28.98
N GLY A 145 -30.76 -4.00 30.03
CA GLY A 145 -30.94 -2.65 30.56
C GLY A 145 -29.68 -2.10 31.21
N LEU A 146 -28.99 -2.93 32.02
CA LEU A 146 -27.74 -2.52 32.65
C LEU A 146 -26.63 -2.36 31.61
N ARG A 147 -26.52 -3.26 30.64
CA ARG A 147 -25.59 -3.14 29.51
C ARG A 147 -25.74 -1.80 28.81
N THR A 148 -26.97 -1.45 28.40
CA THR A 148 -27.26 -0.15 27.75
C THR A 148 -26.87 1.03 28.65
N THR A 149 -27.09 0.92 29.95
CA THR A 149 -26.71 1.95 30.93
C THR A 149 -25.19 2.11 31.02
N ILE A 150 -24.43 1.01 31.03
CA ILE A 150 -22.96 1.03 31.10
C ILE A 150 -22.36 1.51 29.77
N GLU A 151 -22.92 1.11 28.62
CA GLU A 151 -22.54 1.66 27.31
C GLU A 151 -22.76 3.19 27.27
N ALA A 152 -23.91 3.67 27.74
CA ALA A 152 -24.19 5.10 27.84
C ALA A 152 -23.24 5.82 28.82
N ALA A 153 -22.89 5.18 29.94
CA ALA A 153 -21.93 5.71 30.90
C ALA A 153 -20.52 5.82 30.28
N MET A 154 -20.11 4.85 29.45
CA MET A 154 -18.84 4.88 28.72
C MET A 154 -18.76 6.14 27.84
N VAL A 155 -19.76 6.35 26.98
CA VAL A 155 -19.77 7.52 26.08
C VAL A 155 -19.86 8.83 26.84
N THR A 156 -20.63 8.87 27.93
CA THR A 156 -20.73 10.06 28.78
C THR A 156 -19.37 10.37 29.44
N ALA A 157 -18.69 9.36 29.98
CA ALA A 157 -17.36 9.52 30.57
C ALA A 157 -16.32 9.95 29.53
N VAL A 158 -16.38 9.42 28.30
CA VAL A 158 -15.51 9.84 27.19
C VAL A 158 -15.75 11.31 26.86
N ASN A 159 -16.99 11.72 26.62
CA ASN A 159 -17.29 13.11 26.25
C ASN A 159 -16.87 14.10 27.35
N LEU A 160 -17.14 13.78 28.63
CA LEU A 160 -16.71 14.63 29.76
C LEU A 160 -15.18 14.65 29.90
N ALA A 161 -14.51 13.53 29.67
CA ALA A 161 -13.04 13.50 29.69
C ALA A 161 -12.46 14.36 28.57
N LEU A 162 -13.05 14.37 27.38
CA LEU A 162 -12.63 15.22 26.26
C LEU A 162 -12.78 16.72 26.57
N GLU A 163 -13.78 17.11 27.37
CA GLU A 163 -13.95 18.50 27.84
C GLU A 163 -12.87 18.91 28.85
N GLU A 164 -12.40 17.98 29.68
CA GLU A 164 -11.37 18.20 30.70
C GLU A 164 -9.94 18.11 30.14
N THR A 165 -9.72 17.38 29.03
CA THR A 165 -8.39 17.14 28.47
C THR A 165 -7.74 18.39 27.90
N THR A 166 -6.43 18.50 28.09
CA THR A 166 -5.67 19.62 27.52
C THR A 166 -5.56 19.52 26.00
N PRO A 167 -5.64 20.64 25.25
CA PRO A 167 -5.53 20.63 23.79
C PRO A 167 -4.19 20.07 23.29
N MET A 168 -3.11 20.19 24.07
CA MET A 168 -1.76 19.77 23.66
C MET A 168 -1.52 18.25 23.76
N GLY A 169 -2.50 17.49 24.23
CA GLY A 169 -2.37 16.04 24.43
C GLY A 169 -1.60 15.70 25.71
N GLY A 170 -1.92 14.54 26.26
CA GLY A 170 -1.37 14.06 27.52
C GLY A 170 -1.73 12.60 27.77
N ILE A 171 -1.31 12.10 28.94
CA ILE A 171 -1.63 10.73 29.34
C ILE A 171 -3.15 10.52 29.47
N ASP A 172 -3.88 11.57 29.82
CA ASP A 172 -5.34 11.64 29.91
C ASP A 172 -6.00 11.37 28.54
N SER A 173 -5.61 12.12 27.51
CA SER A 173 -6.16 11.98 26.16
C SER A 173 -5.82 10.62 25.57
N ASP A 174 -4.57 10.19 25.68
CA ASP A 174 -4.09 8.91 25.14
C ASP A 174 -4.77 7.73 25.85
N THR A 175 -5.13 7.90 27.13
CA THR A 175 -5.88 6.92 27.91
C THR A 175 -7.32 6.76 27.42
N VAL A 176 -7.99 7.88 27.13
CA VAL A 176 -9.35 7.85 26.55
C VAL A 176 -9.33 7.10 25.22
N VAL A 177 -8.34 7.39 24.37
CA VAL A 177 -8.17 6.71 23.07
C VAL A 177 -7.93 5.22 23.24
N LEU A 178 -7.01 4.81 24.14
CA LEU A 178 -6.71 3.41 24.41
C LEU A 178 -7.97 2.64 24.87
N ALA A 179 -8.67 3.18 25.86
CA ALA A 179 -9.84 2.52 26.42
C ALA A 179 -10.99 2.44 25.40
N LEU A 180 -11.21 3.51 24.64
CA LEU A 180 -12.21 3.52 23.57
C LEU A 180 -11.85 2.54 22.45
N ASN A 181 -10.58 2.44 22.04
CA ASN A 181 -10.13 1.51 21.00
C ASN A 181 -10.50 0.05 21.35
N HIS A 182 -10.43 -0.32 22.63
CA HIS A 182 -10.84 -1.65 23.09
C HIS A 182 -12.35 -1.80 23.29
N ALA A 183 -13.04 -0.78 23.79
CA ALA A 183 -14.46 -0.85 24.13
C ALA A 183 -15.40 -0.59 22.93
N PHE A 184 -14.97 0.16 21.92
CA PHE A 184 -15.80 0.61 20.80
C PHE A 184 -16.53 -0.52 20.05
N PRO A 185 -15.90 -1.68 19.76
CA PRO A 185 -16.58 -2.81 19.13
C PRO A 185 -17.75 -3.38 19.96
N LEU A 186 -17.76 -3.16 21.27
CA LEU A 186 -18.79 -3.66 22.18
C LEU A 186 -20.01 -2.73 22.29
N LEU A 187 -19.84 -1.45 21.95
CA LEU A 187 -20.91 -0.46 21.98
C LEU A 187 -21.93 -0.73 20.88
N SER A 188 -23.22 -0.57 21.19
CA SER A 188 -24.28 -0.58 20.18
C SER A 188 -24.19 0.63 19.25
N ASP A 189 -24.66 0.50 18.01
CA ASP A 189 -24.59 1.58 17.01
C ASP A 189 -25.30 2.85 17.47
N TYR A 190 -26.44 2.71 18.16
CA TYR A 190 -27.16 3.83 18.77
C TYR A 190 -26.32 4.58 19.82
N ILE A 191 -25.49 3.88 20.60
CA ILE A 191 -24.64 4.52 21.60
C ILE A 191 -23.41 5.17 20.94
N ARG A 192 -22.87 4.56 19.88
CA ARG A 192 -21.72 5.12 19.13
C ARG A 192 -22.02 6.51 18.59
N THR A 193 -23.23 6.76 18.07
CA THR A 193 -23.61 8.08 17.54
C THR A 193 -23.62 9.20 18.57
N ARG A 194 -23.58 8.88 19.87
CA ARG A 194 -23.56 9.87 20.96
C ARG A 194 -22.15 10.37 21.32
N LEU A 195 -21.10 9.80 20.71
CA LEU A 195 -19.74 10.29 20.87
C LEU A 195 -19.58 11.66 20.20
N ASN A 196 -18.86 12.57 20.85
CA ASN A 196 -18.50 13.84 20.24
C ASN A 196 -17.33 13.66 19.26
N TYR A 197 -17.65 13.28 18.02
CA TYR A 197 -16.65 12.99 16.98
C TYR A 197 -15.82 14.21 16.57
N ASP A 198 -16.40 15.41 16.65
CA ASP A 198 -15.71 16.67 16.30
C ASP A 198 -14.48 16.90 17.19
N VAL A 199 -14.57 16.60 18.49
CA VAL A 199 -13.42 16.69 19.40
C VAL A 199 -12.55 15.43 19.35
N LEU A 200 -13.19 14.27 19.31
CA LEU A 200 -12.52 12.97 19.42
C LEU A 200 -11.55 12.71 18.25
N VAL A 201 -11.88 13.14 17.03
CA VAL A 201 -11.09 12.82 15.84
C VAL A 201 -9.65 13.32 15.96
N MET A 202 -9.44 14.56 16.38
CA MET A 202 -8.11 15.13 16.52
C MET A 202 -7.35 14.55 17.71
N VAL A 203 -8.05 14.21 18.78
CA VAL A 203 -7.45 13.52 19.94
C VAL A 203 -6.88 12.15 19.52
N MET A 204 -7.62 11.38 18.72
CA MET A 204 -7.14 10.07 18.25
C MET A 204 -6.00 10.18 17.24
N VAL A 205 -6.06 11.17 16.33
CA VAL A 205 -4.99 11.42 15.35
C VAL A 205 -3.69 11.85 16.04
N ARG A 206 -3.79 12.70 17.07
CA ARG A 206 -2.64 13.07 17.90
C ARG A 206 -2.12 11.89 18.70
N ALA A 207 -2.99 11.08 19.32
CA ALA A 207 -2.56 9.87 20.03
C ALA A 207 -1.85 8.86 19.12
N MET A 208 -2.20 8.81 17.83
CA MET A 208 -1.51 7.98 16.84
C MET A 208 -0.05 8.42 16.63
N THR A 209 0.22 9.72 16.63
CA THR A 209 1.57 10.28 16.39
C THR A 209 2.30 10.64 17.69
N SER A 210 1.63 10.67 18.84
CA SER A 210 2.15 11.15 20.13
C SER A 210 3.34 10.34 20.66
N THR A 211 3.80 10.71 21.86
CA THR A 211 4.78 9.94 22.61
C THR A 211 4.33 8.51 22.89
N GLU A 212 3.04 8.21 22.96
CA GLU A 212 2.53 6.84 23.16
C GLU A 212 2.24 6.13 21.83
N GLY A 213 2.09 6.88 20.75
CA GLY A 213 2.02 6.44 19.36
C GLY A 213 3.40 6.37 18.70
N PHE A 214 3.54 6.94 17.50
CA PHE A 214 4.75 6.86 16.65
C PHE A 214 5.86 7.88 16.95
N LEU A 215 5.85 8.55 18.11
CA LEU A 215 6.88 9.52 18.51
C LEU A 215 7.13 10.62 17.45
N GLU A 216 6.09 11.07 16.76
CA GLU A 216 6.15 12.06 15.66
C GLU A 216 7.17 11.71 14.56
N GLY A 217 7.60 10.45 14.47
CA GLY A 217 8.65 9.98 13.55
C GLY A 217 10.09 10.17 14.05
N TYR A 218 10.33 10.78 15.22
CA TYR A 218 11.69 11.07 15.73
C TYR A 218 12.56 9.83 15.94
N PHE A 219 11.96 8.64 16.07
CA PHE A 219 12.72 7.39 16.20
C PHE A 219 13.57 7.09 14.96
N VAL A 220 13.20 7.58 13.77
CA VAL A 220 13.97 7.36 12.54
C VAL A 220 15.28 8.14 12.56
N GLU A 221 15.25 9.37 13.07
CA GLU A 221 16.44 10.21 13.25
C GLU A 221 17.37 9.65 14.32
N ALA A 222 16.81 9.13 15.42
CA ALA A 222 17.59 8.55 16.51
C ALA A 222 18.47 7.37 16.05
N ILE A 223 18.02 6.61 15.04
CA ILE A 223 18.75 5.45 14.49
C ILE A 223 20.08 5.89 13.86
N ASP A 224 20.13 7.06 13.21
CA ASP A 224 21.32 7.51 12.49
C ASP A 224 22.55 7.63 13.42
N TYR A 225 22.36 8.04 14.67
CA TYR A 225 23.41 8.16 15.68
C TYR A 225 24.07 6.82 16.05
N ASP A 226 23.33 5.72 15.92
CA ASP A 226 23.79 4.38 16.30
C ASP A 226 24.23 3.52 15.11
N VAL A 227 23.88 3.93 13.88
CA VAL A 227 24.39 3.31 12.65
C VAL A 227 25.84 3.72 12.46
N LYS A 228 26.75 2.75 12.52
CA LYS A 228 28.20 2.97 12.41
C LYS A 228 28.77 2.23 11.23
N GLN A 229 29.77 2.80 10.59
CA GLN A 229 30.57 2.09 9.60
C GLN A 229 31.47 1.08 10.31
N HIS A 230 31.37 -0.18 9.90
CA HIS A 230 32.16 -1.32 10.34
C HIS A 230 33.23 -1.66 9.29
N GLN A 231 34.08 -2.66 9.55
CA GLN A 231 35.15 -3.07 8.63
C GLN A 231 34.61 -3.40 7.23
N GLY A 232 35.22 -2.81 6.19
CA GLY A 232 34.93 -3.10 4.78
C GLY A 232 33.69 -2.41 4.22
N ASP A 233 33.49 -1.12 4.52
CA ASP A 233 32.37 -0.28 4.04
C ASP A 233 30.96 -0.77 4.39
N LYS A 234 30.84 -1.69 5.35
CA LYS A 234 29.54 -2.15 5.83
C LYS A 234 29.02 -1.27 6.95
N PHE A 235 27.72 -0.98 6.96
CA PHE A 235 27.04 -0.36 8.09
C PHE A 235 26.54 -1.42 9.06
N ASP A 236 26.80 -1.16 10.34
CA ASP A 236 26.33 -1.96 11.47
C ASP A 236 25.38 -1.14 12.34
N TRP A 237 24.21 -1.70 12.59
CA TRP A 237 23.24 -1.21 13.56
C TRP A 237 22.95 -2.32 14.55
N SER A 238 23.70 -2.31 15.65
CA SER A 238 23.66 -3.36 16.67
C SER A 238 22.32 -3.42 17.41
N SER A 239 21.89 -4.64 17.71
CA SER A 239 20.73 -4.95 18.55
C SER A 239 20.87 -4.49 20.02
N LYS A 240 22.07 -4.07 20.44
CA LYS A 240 22.33 -3.51 21.77
C LYS A 240 22.29 -1.98 21.80
N SER A 241 22.08 -1.34 20.65
CA SER A 241 22.08 0.11 20.54
C SER A 241 20.89 0.77 21.27
N PRO A 242 21.06 1.97 21.83
CA PRO A 242 19.96 2.73 22.44
C PRO A 242 18.76 2.93 21.51
N SER A 243 19.00 3.28 20.24
CA SER A 243 17.95 3.47 19.23
C SER A 243 17.16 2.20 18.95
N PHE A 244 17.82 1.03 18.87
CA PHE A 244 17.10 -0.23 18.66
C PHE A 244 16.30 -0.65 19.90
N ILE A 245 16.83 -0.47 21.10
CA ILE A 245 16.09 -0.70 22.35
C ILE A 245 14.88 0.24 22.44
N GLN A 246 15.03 1.50 22.03
CA GLN A 246 13.92 2.45 21.96
C GLN A 246 12.88 2.02 20.93
N LEU A 247 13.29 1.50 19.77
CA LEU A 247 12.38 0.97 18.76
C LEU A 247 11.60 -0.26 19.27
N GLN A 248 12.26 -1.17 19.98
CA GLN A 248 11.58 -2.31 20.64
C GLN A 248 10.59 -1.86 21.71
N LYS A 249 10.95 -0.83 22.50
CA LYS A 249 10.03 -0.22 23.46
C LYS A 249 8.82 0.38 22.74
N LEU A 250 9.05 1.14 21.67
CA LEU A 250 8.02 1.75 20.83
C LEU A 250 7.04 0.71 20.29
N SER A 251 7.53 -0.36 19.67
CA SER A 251 6.69 -1.41 19.10
C SER A 251 5.86 -2.16 20.15
N SER A 252 6.31 -2.17 21.41
CA SER A 252 5.60 -2.80 22.53
C SER A 252 4.56 -1.91 23.19
N LYS A 253 4.41 -0.63 22.76
CA LYS A 253 3.44 0.28 23.36
C LYS A 253 2.00 -0.16 23.08
N PRO A 254 1.07 0.02 24.03
CA PRO A 254 -0.32 -0.41 23.85
C PRO A 254 -1.00 0.15 22.60
N LEU A 255 -0.80 1.44 22.27
CA LEU A 255 -1.39 2.03 21.06
C LEU A 255 -0.75 1.50 19.78
N VAL A 256 0.57 1.34 19.74
CA VAL A 256 1.28 0.82 18.55
C VAL A 256 0.89 -0.63 18.25
N THR A 257 0.78 -1.47 19.28
CA THR A 257 0.32 -2.86 19.12
C THR A 257 -1.14 -2.96 18.68
N SER A 258 -1.98 -1.99 19.05
CA SER A 258 -3.40 -1.91 18.67
C SER A 258 -3.70 -0.87 17.58
N MET A 259 -2.69 -0.53 16.77
CA MET A 259 -2.78 0.54 15.77
C MET A 259 -3.75 0.24 14.62
N GLY A 260 -3.89 -1.03 14.23
CA GLY A 260 -4.84 -1.45 13.19
C GLY A 260 -6.31 -1.18 13.57
N PRO A 261 -6.78 -1.57 14.76
CA PRO A 261 -8.06 -1.12 15.31
C PRO A 261 -8.17 0.40 15.46
N LEU A 262 -7.11 1.07 15.96
CA LEU A 262 -7.15 2.52 16.20
C LEU A 262 -7.35 3.30 14.89
N SER A 263 -6.60 2.97 13.84
CA SER A 263 -6.75 3.62 12.53
C SER A 263 -8.14 3.44 11.93
N ARG A 264 -8.78 2.28 12.15
CA ARG A 264 -10.19 2.05 11.76
C ARG A 264 -11.17 2.86 12.60
N LEU A 265 -10.90 3.05 13.89
CA LEU A 265 -11.70 3.92 14.75
C LEU A 265 -11.56 5.39 14.35
N ILE A 266 -10.36 5.84 13.97
CA ILE A 266 -10.13 7.18 13.40
C ILE A 266 -10.91 7.34 12.10
N ALA A 267 -10.84 6.36 11.20
CA ALA A 267 -11.62 6.35 9.96
C ALA A 267 -13.13 6.46 10.24
N HIS A 268 -13.65 5.68 11.18
CA HIS A 268 -15.05 5.77 11.62
C HIS A 268 -15.39 7.17 12.14
N ALA A 269 -14.52 7.79 12.96
CA ALA A 269 -14.76 9.15 13.45
C ALA A 269 -14.81 10.16 12.32
N ILE A 270 -13.89 10.09 11.35
CA ILE A 270 -13.88 10.98 10.16
C ILE A 270 -15.21 10.90 9.39
N GLU A 271 -15.80 9.72 9.27
CA GLU A 271 -17.09 9.53 8.60
C GLU A 271 -18.27 10.18 9.34
N HIS A 272 -18.15 10.42 10.66
CA HIS A 272 -19.23 10.87 11.54
C HIS A 272 -19.02 12.29 12.11
N VAL A 273 -17.89 12.94 11.81
CA VAL A 273 -17.63 14.35 12.11
C VAL A 273 -18.71 15.23 11.46
N GLN A 274 -19.26 16.17 12.22
CA GLN A 274 -20.28 17.10 11.75
C GLN A 274 -19.69 18.33 11.08
N ASN A 275 -18.54 18.80 11.58
CA ASN A 275 -17.82 19.92 10.98
C ASN A 275 -16.73 19.43 10.00
N PRO A 276 -16.99 19.43 8.67
CA PRO A 276 -16.05 18.91 7.69
C PRO A 276 -14.70 19.67 7.66
N LEU A 277 -14.66 20.91 8.16
CA LEU A 277 -13.42 21.70 8.21
C LEU A 277 -12.39 21.10 9.17
N LEU A 278 -12.79 20.34 10.18
CA LEU A 278 -11.86 19.65 11.08
C LEU A 278 -11.03 18.59 10.34
N LEU A 279 -11.54 18.06 9.23
CA LEU A 279 -10.81 17.09 8.41
C LEU A 279 -9.60 17.70 7.70
N ILE A 280 -9.59 19.03 7.56
CA ILE A 280 -8.43 19.78 7.07
C ILE A 280 -7.29 19.71 8.09
N GLU A 281 -7.60 19.86 9.38
CA GLU A 281 -6.63 19.77 10.47
C GLU A 281 -6.08 18.36 10.59
N VAL A 282 -6.95 17.35 10.55
CA VAL A 282 -6.55 15.93 10.55
C VAL A 282 -5.52 15.68 9.46
N ARG A 283 -5.82 16.11 8.24
CA ARG A 283 -4.95 15.92 7.10
C ARG A 283 -3.65 16.72 7.22
N HIS A 284 -3.68 17.95 7.73
CA HIS A 284 -2.47 18.73 7.99
C HIS A 284 -1.55 18.03 8.99
N HIS A 285 -2.11 17.46 10.05
CA HIS A 285 -1.36 16.69 11.05
C HIS A 285 -0.71 15.44 10.45
N LEU A 286 -1.43 14.70 9.60
CA LEU A 286 -0.85 13.56 8.88
C LEU A 286 0.30 13.98 7.96
N MET A 287 0.14 15.09 7.24
CA MET A 287 1.17 15.63 6.36
C MET A 287 2.44 16.01 7.12
N GLU A 288 2.30 16.64 8.28
CA GLU A 288 3.45 17.00 9.11
C GLU A 288 4.18 15.75 9.61
N PHE A 289 3.43 14.75 10.07
CA PHE A 289 3.97 13.46 10.50
C PHE A 289 4.73 12.74 9.38
N THR A 290 4.16 12.63 8.18
CA THR A 290 4.81 11.93 7.07
C THR A 290 6.02 12.67 6.53
N ASN A 291 5.97 14.01 6.50
CA ASN A 291 7.14 14.82 6.15
C ASN A 291 8.29 14.61 7.13
N ARG A 292 8.01 14.56 8.45
CA ARG A 292 9.03 14.26 9.46
C ARG A 292 9.62 12.87 9.27
N LEU A 293 8.79 11.86 8.99
CA LEU A 293 9.30 10.51 8.69
C LEU A 293 10.21 10.49 7.46
N ARG A 294 9.81 11.12 6.35
CA ARG A 294 10.63 11.21 5.13
C ARG A 294 11.93 11.96 5.40
N ALA A 295 11.87 13.13 6.05
CA ALA A 295 13.05 13.94 6.36
C ALA A 295 13.99 13.25 7.36
N GLY A 296 13.44 12.47 8.29
CA GLY A 296 14.21 11.62 9.19
C GLY A 296 14.90 10.48 8.45
N TRP A 297 14.20 9.83 7.52
CA TRP A 297 14.79 8.78 6.67
C TRP A 297 15.88 9.33 5.75
N GLN A 298 15.65 10.47 5.10
CA GLN A 298 16.62 11.14 4.22
C GLN A 298 17.95 11.46 4.91
N ARG A 299 17.94 11.73 6.22
CA ARG A 299 19.14 12.01 7.02
C ARG A 299 19.81 10.76 7.57
N ASN A 300 19.20 9.60 7.39
CA ASN A 300 19.68 8.34 7.93
C ASN A 300 20.64 7.66 6.94
N LYS A 301 21.81 7.24 7.42
CA LYS A 301 22.81 6.49 6.60
C LYS A 301 22.22 5.25 5.91
N LEU A 302 21.21 4.60 6.49
CA LEU A 302 20.56 3.44 5.87
C LEU A 302 19.76 3.81 4.61
N SER A 303 19.42 5.08 4.40
CA SER A 303 18.72 5.55 3.20
C SER A 303 19.63 5.72 1.98
N GLU A 304 20.95 5.72 2.20
CA GLU A 304 21.98 5.76 1.16
C GLU A 304 22.15 4.39 0.47
N ILE A 305 21.58 3.32 1.05
CA ILE A 305 21.72 1.96 0.57
C ILE A 305 20.49 1.57 -0.24
N ASP A 306 20.72 1.15 -1.48
CA ASP A 306 19.67 0.61 -2.34
C ASP A 306 19.17 -0.75 -1.80
N PRO A 307 17.87 -1.05 -1.84
CA PRO A 307 17.33 -2.37 -1.46
C PRO A 307 18.05 -3.56 -2.12
N SER A 308 18.53 -3.39 -3.36
CA SER A 308 19.25 -4.44 -4.09
C SER A 308 20.68 -4.69 -3.58
N GLU A 309 21.24 -3.73 -2.84
CA GLU A 309 22.63 -3.74 -2.38
C GLU A 309 22.76 -3.98 -0.86
N GLU A 310 21.64 -4.10 -0.14
CA GLU A 310 21.61 -4.28 1.32
C GLU A 310 22.50 -5.43 1.80
N SER A 311 22.52 -6.55 1.07
CA SER A 311 23.36 -7.72 1.42
C SER A 311 24.87 -7.46 1.35
N ALA A 312 25.28 -6.50 0.51
CA ALA A 312 26.67 -6.10 0.34
C ALA A 312 27.10 -5.12 1.43
N PHE A 313 26.27 -4.10 1.71
CA PHE A 313 26.62 -2.98 2.58
C PHE A 313 26.13 -3.10 4.03
N LEU A 314 25.31 -4.09 4.40
CA LEU A 314 24.86 -4.26 5.77
C LEU A 314 25.47 -5.49 6.46
N THR A 315 25.65 -5.39 7.78
CA THR A 315 26.04 -6.55 8.59
C THR A 315 24.91 -7.59 8.66
N PRO A 316 25.24 -8.89 8.83
CA PRO A 316 24.22 -9.93 9.00
C PRO A 316 23.28 -9.71 10.20
N GLU A 317 23.78 -9.08 11.27
CA GLU A 317 22.97 -8.69 12.43
C GLU A 317 21.92 -7.65 12.02
N THR A 318 22.35 -6.60 11.31
CA THR A 318 21.46 -5.54 10.83
C THR A 318 20.36 -6.10 9.93
N LEU A 319 20.74 -6.92 8.95
CA LEU A 319 19.82 -7.52 7.98
C LEU A 319 18.77 -8.45 8.61
N ARG A 320 19.14 -9.19 9.65
CA ARG A 320 18.27 -10.24 10.22
C ARG A 320 17.50 -9.79 11.46
N SER A 321 17.95 -8.75 12.15
CA SER A 321 17.40 -8.35 13.45
C SER A 321 16.88 -6.92 13.45
N THR A 322 17.74 -5.93 13.23
CA THR A 322 17.39 -4.53 13.51
C THR A 322 16.60 -3.89 12.38
N LEU A 323 17.02 -4.08 11.13
CA LEU A 323 16.36 -3.53 9.94
C LEU A 323 14.93 -4.09 9.73
N PRO A 324 14.66 -5.40 9.85
CA PRO A 324 13.30 -5.93 9.73
C PRO A 324 12.30 -5.31 10.72
N MET A 325 12.76 -5.06 11.95
CA MET A 325 11.94 -4.43 12.99
C MET A 325 11.59 -2.97 12.65
N LEU A 326 12.55 -2.21 12.13
CA LEU A 326 12.32 -0.85 11.64
C LEU A 326 11.25 -0.85 10.55
N TRP A 327 11.38 -1.73 9.56
CA TRP A 327 10.39 -1.85 8.50
C TRP A 327 9.02 -2.27 9.02
N GLN A 328 8.93 -3.14 10.04
CA GLN A 328 7.65 -3.50 10.64
C GLN A 328 6.95 -2.29 11.27
N VAL A 329 7.68 -1.44 12.01
CA VAL A 329 7.12 -0.21 12.61
C VAL A 329 6.70 0.78 11.53
N LEU A 330 7.56 1.04 10.54
CA LEU A 330 7.27 1.93 9.42
C LEU A 330 6.06 1.46 8.60
N LYS A 331 5.96 0.15 8.31
CA LYS A 331 4.79 -0.44 7.63
C LYS A 331 3.51 -0.24 8.44
N THR A 332 3.57 -0.44 9.75
CA THR A 332 2.41 -0.23 10.63
C THR A 332 1.95 1.24 10.60
N ALA A 333 2.89 2.19 10.62
CA ALA A 333 2.60 3.62 10.50
C ALA A 333 2.00 3.98 9.12
N MET A 334 2.56 3.43 8.05
CA MET A 334 2.07 3.63 6.69
C MET A 334 0.64 3.08 6.53
N PHE A 335 0.38 1.85 6.97
CA PHE A 335 -0.96 1.24 6.90
C PHE A 335 -1.99 2.04 7.68
N ALA A 336 -1.64 2.47 8.90
CA ALA A 336 -2.52 3.29 9.72
C ALA A 336 -2.86 4.62 9.01
N THR A 337 -1.84 5.32 8.50
CA THR A 337 -1.99 6.60 7.80
C THR A 337 -2.88 6.46 6.57
N VAL A 338 -2.66 5.43 5.75
CA VAL A 338 -3.46 5.20 4.53
C VAL A 338 -4.92 4.83 4.84
N VAL A 339 -5.18 4.09 5.92
CA VAL A 339 -6.57 3.82 6.36
C VAL A 339 -7.27 5.12 6.73
N VAL A 340 -6.58 6.04 7.40
CA VAL A 340 -7.12 7.37 7.73
C VAL A 340 -7.32 8.21 6.45
N LEU A 341 -6.34 8.23 5.54
CA LEU A 341 -6.47 8.91 4.23
C LEU A 341 -7.64 8.38 3.41
N ARG A 342 -7.90 7.06 3.44
CA ARG A 342 -9.05 6.46 2.76
C ARG A 342 -10.36 7.05 3.24
N ALA A 343 -10.52 7.22 4.55
CA ALA A 343 -11.71 7.86 5.11
C ALA A 343 -11.80 9.34 4.71
N LEU A 344 -10.68 10.08 4.72
CA LEU A 344 -10.63 11.48 4.29
C LEU A 344 -11.05 11.66 2.83
N ILE A 345 -10.49 10.85 1.92
CA ILE A 345 -10.86 10.89 0.49
C ILE A 345 -12.29 10.42 0.28
N GLY A 346 -12.73 9.36 0.97
CA GLY A 346 -14.13 8.93 0.95
C GLY A 346 -15.10 10.03 1.38
N ARG A 347 -14.76 10.77 2.44
CA ARG A 347 -15.56 11.92 2.90
C ARG A 347 -15.50 13.09 1.92
N THR A 348 -14.35 13.32 1.27
CA THR A 348 -14.18 14.36 0.23
C THR A 348 -15.12 14.13 -0.95
N LEU A 349 -15.40 12.86 -1.32
CA LEU A 349 -16.33 12.53 -2.40
C LEU A 349 -17.81 12.78 -2.07
N VAL A 350 -18.19 12.65 -0.79
CA VAL A 350 -19.60 12.62 -0.37
C VAL A 350 -20.04 13.93 0.27
N ASP A 351 -19.11 14.64 0.94
CA ASP A 351 -19.43 15.85 1.67
C ASP A 351 -19.55 17.07 0.74
N PRO A 352 -20.65 17.84 0.79
CA PRO A 352 -20.86 18.99 -0.11
C PRO A 352 -19.81 20.10 0.04
N VAL A 353 -19.22 20.28 1.22
CA VAL A 353 -18.20 21.32 1.46
C VAL A 353 -16.87 20.86 0.89
N LEU A 354 -16.48 19.62 1.15
CA LEU A 354 -15.18 19.07 0.71
C LEU A 354 -15.14 18.73 -0.77
N SER A 355 -16.27 18.34 -1.36
CA SER A 355 -16.42 18.10 -2.80
C SER A 355 -16.46 19.39 -3.64
N GLY A 356 -16.40 20.56 -2.99
CA GLY A 356 -16.37 21.86 -3.64
C GLY A 356 -15.16 22.05 -4.55
N ARG A 357 -15.28 22.97 -5.52
CA ARG A 357 -14.29 23.23 -6.57
C ARG A 357 -12.89 23.53 -6.03
N ASP A 358 -12.80 24.23 -4.90
CA ASP A 358 -11.52 24.65 -4.33
C ASP A 358 -10.95 23.58 -3.37
N MET A 359 -11.82 22.92 -2.61
CA MET A 359 -11.41 21.98 -1.55
C MET A 359 -11.07 20.59 -2.08
N ALA A 360 -11.83 20.07 -3.07
CA ALA A 360 -11.62 18.73 -3.60
C ALA A 360 -10.23 18.52 -4.22
N PRO A 361 -9.76 19.34 -5.19
CA PRO A 361 -8.42 19.17 -5.75
C PRO A 361 -7.33 19.39 -4.71
N TRP A 362 -7.55 20.28 -3.74
CA TRP A 362 -6.59 20.52 -2.67
C TRP A 362 -6.48 19.33 -1.71
N MET A 363 -7.60 18.76 -1.25
CA MET A 363 -7.63 17.57 -0.40
C MET A 363 -6.98 16.37 -1.08
N ALA A 364 -7.26 16.18 -2.37
CA ALA A 364 -6.66 15.14 -3.19
C ALA A 364 -5.14 15.36 -3.38
N SER A 365 -4.71 16.58 -3.73
CA SER A 365 -3.29 16.91 -3.92
C SER A 365 -2.48 16.66 -2.66
N GLN A 366 -3.00 17.11 -1.51
CA GLN A 366 -2.36 16.88 -0.23
C GLN A 366 -2.34 15.38 0.14
N SER A 367 -3.37 14.60 -0.20
CA SER A 367 -3.34 13.16 0.03
C SER A 367 -2.25 12.46 -0.80
N LEU A 368 -2.06 12.86 -2.05
CA LEU A 368 -0.95 12.37 -2.90
C LEU A 368 0.42 12.75 -2.33
N LEU A 369 0.57 13.95 -1.77
CA LEU A 369 1.82 14.35 -1.10
C LEU A 369 2.10 13.50 0.15
N VAL A 370 1.08 13.13 0.94
CA VAL A 370 1.25 12.20 2.07
C VAL A 370 1.69 10.82 1.56
N LEU A 371 1.10 10.32 0.46
CA LEU A 371 1.52 9.05 -0.15
C LEU A 371 2.94 9.13 -0.71
N ARG A 372 3.33 10.24 -1.32
CA ARG A 372 4.70 10.50 -1.79
C ARG A 372 5.68 10.39 -0.64
N ASP A 373 5.39 11.04 0.48
CA ASP A 373 6.27 11.04 1.65
C ASP A 373 6.45 9.63 2.26
N LEU A 374 5.46 8.75 2.08
CA LEU A 374 5.49 7.36 2.52
C LEU A 374 5.97 6.37 1.45
N HIS A 375 6.25 6.83 0.23
CA HIS A 375 6.51 5.95 -0.90
C HIS A 375 7.75 5.07 -0.71
N PHE A 376 8.75 5.53 0.03
CA PHE A 376 9.95 4.74 0.35
C PHE A 376 9.66 3.51 1.23
N ILE A 377 8.54 3.52 1.97
CA ILE A 377 8.03 2.37 2.73
C ILE A 377 7.21 1.48 1.80
N GLY A 378 6.37 2.10 0.96
CA GLY A 378 5.48 1.43 0.01
C GLY A 378 6.21 0.60 -1.04
N SER A 379 7.28 1.13 -1.63
CA SER A 379 8.07 0.46 -2.67
C SER A 379 8.67 -0.87 -2.20
N ARG A 380 8.96 -1.00 -0.90
CA ARG A 380 9.51 -2.22 -0.28
C ARG A 380 8.46 -3.29 0.06
N LEU A 381 7.18 -3.04 -0.18
CA LEU A 381 6.09 -4.01 0.05
C LEU A 381 5.76 -4.87 -1.18
N GLY A 382 6.33 -4.54 -2.35
CA GLY A 382 6.02 -5.18 -3.63
C GLY A 382 4.66 -4.77 -4.20
N THR A 383 4.32 -5.31 -5.37
CA THR A 383 3.15 -4.96 -6.20
C THR A 383 1.77 -5.20 -5.57
N ASN A 384 1.71 -5.79 -4.36
CA ASN A 384 0.47 -5.92 -3.60
C ASN A 384 0.22 -4.69 -2.72
N SER A 385 0.11 -3.50 -3.34
CA SER A 385 -0.46 -2.36 -2.64
C SER A 385 -1.88 -2.74 -2.21
N PHE A 386 -2.12 -2.82 -0.90
CA PHE A 386 -3.42 -3.14 -0.35
C PHE A 386 -4.49 -2.14 -0.84
N SER A 387 -5.72 -2.61 -1.02
CA SER A 387 -6.78 -1.88 -1.74
C SER A 387 -7.06 -0.45 -1.26
N ALA A 388 -6.80 -0.14 0.02
CA ALA A 388 -6.96 1.22 0.53
C ALA A 388 -5.91 2.18 -0.04
N TYR A 389 -4.67 1.75 -0.28
CA TYR A 389 -3.65 2.56 -0.95
C TYR A 389 -4.08 2.90 -2.37
N THR A 390 -4.47 1.89 -3.16
CA THR A 390 -4.93 2.06 -4.54
C THR A 390 -6.14 2.98 -4.62
N PHE A 391 -7.09 2.83 -3.68
CA PHE A 391 -8.24 3.73 -3.59
C PHE A 391 -7.82 5.18 -3.37
N VAL A 392 -6.97 5.47 -2.37
CA VAL A 392 -6.52 6.84 -2.09
C VAL A 392 -5.76 7.41 -3.28
N TYR A 393 -4.84 6.64 -3.85
CA TYR A 393 -4.00 7.07 -4.97
C TYR A 393 -4.83 7.38 -6.23
N MET A 394 -5.57 6.40 -6.74
CA MET A 394 -6.32 6.55 -7.99
C MET A 394 -7.48 7.55 -7.84
N THR A 395 -8.20 7.53 -6.71
CA THR A 395 -9.31 8.49 -6.50
C THR A 395 -8.77 9.92 -6.40
N SER A 396 -7.61 10.14 -5.79
CA SER A 396 -7.03 11.48 -5.72
C SER A 396 -6.61 11.98 -7.11
N ILE A 397 -6.05 11.10 -7.95
CA ILE A 397 -5.75 11.41 -9.36
C ILE A 397 -7.04 11.71 -10.13
N ASP A 398 -8.08 10.90 -9.99
CA ASP A 398 -9.38 11.10 -10.65
C ASP A 398 -10.06 12.42 -10.25
N ILE A 399 -9.88 12.87 -9.00
CA ILE A 399 -10.35 14.18 -8.55
C ILE A 399 -9.54 15.27 -9.26
N ILE A 400 -8.21 15.24 -9.15
CA ILE A 400 -7.32 16.31 -9.62
C ILE A 400 -7.32 16.43 -11.14
N THR A 401 -7.47 15.33 -11.88
CA THR A 401 -7.49 15.34 -13.35
C THR A 401 -8.62 16.21 -13.93
N ARG A 402 -9.67 16.49 -13.16
CA ARG A 402 -10.76 17.43 -13.53
C ARG A 402 -10.33 18.90 -13.45
N PHE A 403 -9.16 19.17 -12.90
CA PHE A 403 -8.63 20.48 -12.54
C PHE A 403 -7.23 20.65 -13.16
N PRO A 404 -7.12 21.09 -14.44
CA PRO A 404 -5.84 21.12 -15.15
C PRO A 404 -4.78 22.03 -14.52
N VAL A 405 -5.18 23.15 -13.92
CA VAL A 405 -4.25 24.09 -13.27
C VAL A 405 -3.65 23.44 -12.03
N GLU A 406 -4.49 22.86 -11.19
CA GLU A 406 -4.13 22.19 -9.95
C GLU A 406 -3.29 20.93 -10.23
N SER A 407 -3.60 20.19 -11.30
CA SER A 407 -2.78 19.08 -11.78
C SER A 407 -1.36 19.50 -12.12
N ARG A 408 -1.23 20.61 -12.87
CA ARG A 408 0.07 21.19 -13.23
C ARG A 408 0.84 21.65 -12.00
N GLU A 409 0.18 22.35 -11.07
CA GLU A 409 0.83 22.85 -9.86
C GLU A 409 1.24 21.71 -8.92
N LEU A 410 0.46 20.62 -8.83
CA LEU A 410 0.87 19.41 -8.13
C LEU A 410 2.17 18.86 -8.72
N LEU A 411 2.24 18.65 -10.03
CA LEU A 411 3.45 18.12 -10.68
C LEU A 411 4.67 19.03 -10.47
N LYS A 412 4.50 20.36 -10.54
CA LYS A 412 5.58 21.29 -10.19
C LYS A 412 6.01 21.17 -8.74
N GLN A 413 5.07 20.97 -7.81
CA GLN A 413 5.36 20.82 -6.39
C GLN A 413 6.14 19.53 -6.08
N ILE A 414 5.93 18.48 -6.87
CA ILE A 414 6.61 17.19 -6.70
C ILE A 414 7.74 16.97 -7.73
N TYR A 415 8.12 18.01 -8.48
CA TYR A 415 9.08 17.89 -9.57
C TYR A 415 10.46 17.40 -9.08
N PRO A 416 11.12 16.48 -9.82
CA PRO A 416 12.46 15.99 -9.46
C PRO A 416 13.49 17.11 -9.30
N GLU A 417 14.26 17.08 -8.21
CA GLU A 417 15.28 18.09 -7.92
C GLU A 417 16.40 18.12 -8.98
N THR A 418 16.75 16.95 -9.53
CA THR A 418 17.78 16.79 -10.56
C THR A 418 17.18 16.35 -11.90
N ALA A 419 16.04 16.92 -12.29
CA ALA A 419 15.40 16.58 -13.57
C ALA A 419 16.38 16.67 -14.75
N GLY A 420 16.39 15.64 -15.61
CA GLY A 420 17.36 15.49 -16.69
C GLY A 420 18.63 14.71 -16.31
N GLN A 421 18.80 14.30 -15.06
CA GLN A 421 19.86 13.39 -14.61
C GLN A 421 19.31 12.38 -13.59
N ILE A 422 19.94 11.20 -13.52
CA ILE A 422 19.60 10.22 -12.49
C ILE A 422 20.28 10.64 -11.18
N PRO A 423 19.53 10.90 -10.08
CA PRO A 423 20.15 11.28 -8.83
C PRO A 423 20.94 10.10 -8.24
N PRO A 424 22.06 10.38 -7.54
CA PRO A 424 22.88 9.33 -6.93
C PRO A 424 22.18 8.69 -5.72
N HIS A 425 21.38 9.46 -4.98
CA HIS A 425 20.79 9.00 -3.72
C HIS A 425 19.56 8.09 -3.95
N PRO A 426 19.48 6.87 -3.37
CA PRO A 426 18.35 5.94 -3.56
C PRO A 426 16.99 6.54 -3.21
N LEU A 427 16.89 7.31 -2.12
CA LEU A 427 15.63 7.98 -1.76
C LEU A 427 15.14 8.94 -2.85
N LEU A 428 16.02 9.73 -3.48
CA LEU A 428 15.62 10.65 -4.55
C LEU A 428 15.14 9.87 -5.77
N ARG A 429 15.83 8.80 -6.14
CA ARG A 429 15.39 7.87 -7.19
C ARG A 429 14.00 7.27 -6.87
N ASN A 430 13.73 6.95 -5.61
CA ASN A 430 12.41 6.50 -5.18
C ASN A 430 11.34 7.62 -5.29
N MET A 431 11.69 8.88 -5.04
CA MET A 431 10.76 9.99 -5.29
C MET A 431 10.50 10.18 -6.79
N ASP A 432 11.51 9.99 -7.64
CA ASP A 432 11.35 10.01 -9.10
C ASP A 432 10.43 8.87 -9.58
N LEU A 433 10.52 7.69 -8.96
CA LEU A 433 9.59 6.59 -9.22
C LEU A 433 8.14 7.00 -8.94
N PHE A 434 7.88 7.59 -7.77
CA PHE A 434 6.55 8.09 -7.43
C PHE A 434 6.09 9.16 -8.42
N TYR A 435 6.99 10.08 -8.78
CA TYR A 435 6.73 11.15 -9.71
C TYR A 435 6.29 10.62 -11.08
N LEU A 436 7.07 9.73 -11.70
CA LEU A 436 6.79 9.20 -13.04
C LEU A 436 5.47 8.40 -13.07
N ASN A 437 5.25 7.54 -12.07
CA ASN A 437 4.00 6.79 -11.91
C ASN A 437 2.78 7.70 -11.69
N THR A 438 2.98 8.89 -11.12
CA THR A 438 1.89 9.87 -10.90
C THR A 438 1.67 10.71 -12.16
N ALA A 439 2.75 11.13 -12.81
CA ALA A 439 2.74 12.03 -13.96
C ALA A 439 2.09 11.43 -15.20
N GLU A 440 2.22 10.11 -15.43
CA GLU A 440 1.64 9.43 -16.60
C GLU A 440 0.13 9.66 -16.73
N HIS A 441 -0.58 9.81 -15.61
CA HIS A 441 -2.03 9.98 -15.56
C HIS A 441 -2.52 11.38 -15.97
N PHE A 442 -1.63 12.36 -16.11
CA PHE A 442 -2.00 13.76 -16.41
C PHE A 442 -1.72 14.18 -17.86
N THR A 443 -1.19 13.27 -18.69
CA THR A 443 -0.77 13.57 -20.07
C THR A 443 -1.88 14.15 -20.95
N LEU A 444 -3.11 13.67 -20.78
CA LEU A 444 -4.29 14.11 -21.55
C LEU A 444 -4.80 15.51 -21.17
N ILE A 445 -4.53 15.99 -19.97
CA ILE A 445 -5.06 17.26 -19.46
C ILE A 445 -4.04 18.40 -19.50
N LEU A 446 -2.74 18.05 -19.53
CA LEU A 446 -1.66 19.01 -19.60
C LEU A 446 -1.51 19.55 -21.01
N SER A 447 -0.96 20.77 -21.10
CA SER A 447 -0.59 21.36 -22.37
C SER A 447 0.63 20.63 -22.97
N PRO A 448 0.80 20.60 -24.29
CA PRO A 448 1.99 20.02 -24.93
C PRO A 448 3.34 20.49 -24.33
N PRO A 449 3.60 21.81 -24.11
CA PRO A 449 4.86 22.22 -23.50
C PRO A 449 5.01 21.76 -22.05
N ASP A 450 3.91 21.66 -21.29
CA ASP A 450 3.96 21.10 -19.94
C ASP A 450 4.25 19.59 -19.98
N ASN A 451 3.72 18.84 -20.95
CA ASN A 451 4.06 17.41 -21.12
C ASN A 451 5.54 17.19 -21.43
N GLU A 452 6.14 18.06 -22.26
CA GLU A 452 7.58 18.00 -22.57
C GLU A 452 8.45 18.29 -21.34
N VAL A 453 8.16 19.37 -20.62
CA VAL A 453 8.96 19.84 -19.48
C VAL A 453 8.73 19.00 -18.22
N LEU A 454 7.46 18.67 -17.93
CA LEU A 454 7.07 17.99 -16.70
C LEU A 454 7.14 16.47 -16.82
N ILE A 455 7.04 15.86 -18.01
CA ILE A 455 6.99 14.39 -18.12
C ILE A 455 8.14 13.85 -18.95
N ALA A 456 8.29 14.30 -20.19
CA ALA A 456 9.32 13.77 -21.08
C ALA A 456 10.74 14.02 -20.52
N THR A 457 11.03 15.25 -20.08
CA THR A 457 12.34 15.63 -19.54
C THR A 457 12.79 14.78 -18.34
N PRO A 458 12.00 14.57 -17.28
CA PRO A 458 12.40 13.70 -16.17
C PRO A 458 12.42 12.21 -16.53
N ALA A 459 11.67 11.76 -17.53
CA ALA A 459 11.70 10.36 -17.98
C ALA A 459 12.95 10.02 -18.82
N SER A 460 13.42 10.95 -19.66
CA SER A 460 14.53 10.71 -20.61
C SER A 460 15.81 10.10 -20.03
N PRO A 461 16.32 10.50 -18.84
CA PRO A 461 17.56 9.95 -18.28
C PRO A 461 17.46 8.45 -17.98
N TYR A 462 16.27 8.00 -17.56
CA TYR A 462 16.02 6.60 -17.21
C TYR A 462 15.89 5.71 -18.44
N LEU A 463 15.48 6.26 -19.58
CA LEU A 463 15.39 5.53 -20.85
C LEU A 463 16.76 5.26 -21.48
N ASN A 464 17.84 5.88 -20.96
CA ASN A 464 19.17 5.67 -21.48
C ASN A 464 19.61 4.19 -21.24
N PRO A 465 20.04 3.46 -22.29
CA PRO A 465 20.45 2.05 -22.19
C PRO A 465 21.63 1.80 -21.24
N THR A 466 22.43 2.83 -20.94
CA THR A 466 23.53 2.78 -19.97
C THR A 466 23.08 2.91 -18.52
N ALA A 467 21.78 3.13 -18.28
CA ALA A 467 21.20 3.19 -16.94
C ALA A 467 21.42 1.86 -16.20
N ASN A 468 21.67 1.98 -14.89
CA ASN A 468 21.98 0.84 -14.04
C ASN A 468 20.82 -0.17 -14.01
N LYS A 469 21.12 -1.46 -14.21
CA LYS A 469 20.14 -2.57 -14.21
C LYS A 469 19.32 -2.67 -12.92
N TYR A 470 19.82 -2.15 -11.81
CA TYR A 470 19.10 -2.08 -10.54
C TYR A 470 17.94 -1.05 -10.55
N LEU A 471 17.81 -0.23 -11.60
CA LEU A 471 16.77 0.80 -11.76
C LEU A 471 15.55 0.34 -12.54
N LEU A 472 15.33 -0.98 -12.68
CA LEU A 472 14.29 -1.54 -13.55
C LEU A 472 12.90 -0.93 -13.29
N GLU A 473 12.50 -0.76 -12.03
CA GLU A 473 11.16 -0.22 -11.71
C GLU A 473 10.98 1.24 -12.17
N ILE A 474 12.04 2.06 -12.09
CA ILE A 474 11.99 3.46 -12.56
C ILE A 474 12.10 3.52 -14.07
N PHE A 475 12.89 2.63 -14.66
CA PHE A 475 12.97 2.44 -16.10
C PHE A 475 11.60 2.09 -16.70
N GLU A 476 10.87 1.16 -16.09
CA GLU A 476 9.51 0.81 -16.49
C GLU A 476 8.53 1.99 -16.34
N ALA A 477 8.59 2.71 -15.21
CA ALA A 477 7.79 3.92 -15.01
C ALA A 477 8.08 5.01 -16.05
N ALA A 478 9.35 5.19 -16.43
CA ALA A 478 9.76 6.14 -17.47
C ALA A 478 9.22 5.74 -18.86
N HIS A 479 9.21 4.44 -19.18
CA HIS A 479 8.61 3.92 -20.40
C HIS A 479 7.10 4.19 -20.44
N SER A 480 6.38 3.88 -19.35
CA SER A 480 4.94 4.12 -19.25
C SER A 480 4.60 5.62 -19.38
N ALA A 481 5.33 6.48 -18.67
CA ALA A 481 5.14 7.93 -18.75
C ALA A 481 5.41 8.49 -20.16
N MET A 482 6.46 8.02 -20.84
CA MET A 482 6.79 8.46 -22.20
C MET A 482 5.73 7.99 -23.22
N LEU A 483 5.29 6.73 -23.13
CA LEU A 483 4.21 6.21 -23.97
C LEU A 483 2.89 6.95 -23.73
N ALA A 484 2.59 7.33 -22.49
CA ALA A 484 1.42 8.14 -22.16
C ALA A 484 1.50 9.54 -22.80
N VAL A 485 2.69 10.17 -22.82
CA VAL A 485 2.91 11.45 -23.54
C VAL A 485 2.64 11.27 -25.03
N PHE A 486 3.12 10.16 -25.63
CA PHE A 486 2.93 9.89 -27.05
C PHE A 486 1.48 9.59 -27.42
N ALA A 487 0.75 8.92 -26.55
CA ALA A 487 -0.65 8.56 -26.75
C ALA A 487 -1.60 9.77 -26.69
N ALA A 488 -1.18 10.87 -26.06
CA ALA A 488 -2.01 12.07 -25.96
C ALA A 488 -2.15 12.78 -27.35
N PRO A 489 -3.37 12.92 -27.90
CA PRO A 489 -3.58 13.44 -29.25
C PRO A 489 -3.00 14.82 -29.52
N GLN A 490 -3.00 15.70 -28.51
CA GLN A 490 -2.47 17.06 -28.59
C GLN A 490 -0.94 17.14 -28.69
N ASN A 491 -0.23 16.05 -28.43
CA ASN A 491 1.23 16.04 -28.37
C ASN A 491 1.90 15.63 -29.70
N ALA A 492 1.16 15.52 -30.81
CA ALA A 492 1.67 15.00 -32.09
C ALA A 492 3.03 15.61 -32.51
N ASP A 493 3.20 16.93 -32.41
CA ASP A 493 4.45 17.61 -32.78
C ASP A 493 5.65 17.24 -31.88
N ILE A 494 5.41 17.05 -30.58
CA ILE A 494 6.45 16.67 -29.61
C ILE A 494 6.77 15.18 -29.76
N THR A 495 5.74 14.35 -29.93
CA THR A 495 5.88 12.92 -30.21
C THR A 495 6.73 12.68 -31.45
N ALA A 496 6.49 13.42 -32.55
CA ALA A 496 7.31 13.34 -33.76
C ALA A 496 8.80 13.63 -33.51
N LYS A 497 9.12 14.56 -32.59
CA LYS A 497 10.51 14.91 -32.21
C LYS A 497 11.16 13.84 -31.32
N LEU A 498 10.39 13.21 -30.43
CA LEU A 498 10.91 12.31 -29.39
C LEU A 498 10.96 10.84 -29.83
N ILE A 499 10.15 10.41 -30.81
CA ILE A 499 10.12 9.03 -31.32
C ILE A 499 11.51 8.52 -31.72
N PRO A 500 12.35 9.26 -32.47
CA PRO A 500 13.67 8.77 -32.86
C PRO A 500 14.55 8.37 -31.66
N PHE A 501 14.57 9.21 -30.61
CA PHE A 501 15.30 8.94 -29.37
C PHE A 501 14.73 7.72 -28.63
N TYR A 502 13.40 7.63 -28.53
CA TYR A 502 12.74 6.54 -27.82
C TYR A 502 12.93 5.19 -28.52
N VAL A 503 12.86 5.15 -29.84
CA VAL A 503 13.06 3.94 -30.64
C VAL A 503 14.51 3.45 -30.53
N ASP A 504 15.49 4.35 -30.61
CA ASP A 504 16.90 3.99 -30.37
C ASP A 504 17.12 3.43 -28.97
N SER A 505 16.46 4.02 -27.97
CA SER A 505 16.48 3.56 -26.57
C SER A 505 15.85 2.17 -26.42
N LEU A 506 14.72 1.89 -27.07
CA LEU A 506 14.06 0.57 -27.07
C LEU A 506 14.96 -0.52 -27.66
N PHE A 507 15.52 -0.29 -28.85
CA PHE A 507 16.38 -1.26 -29.52
C PHE A 507 17.69 -1.50 -28.79
N THR A 508 18.24 -0.47 -28.14
CA THR A 508 19.50 -0.61 -27.40
C THR A 508 19.28 -1.24 -26.02
N SER A 509 18.09 -1.09 -25.42
CA SER A 509 17.73 -1.67 -24.12
C SER A 509 17.26 -3.13 -24.22
N PHE A 510 16.73 -3.55 -25.36
CA PHE A 510 16.40 -4.96 -25.62
C PHE A 510 17.64 -5.69 -26.19
N PRO A 511 18.01 -6.89 -25.69
CA PRO A 511 17.29 -7.74 -24.73
C PRO A 511 17.77 -7.63 -23.26
N THR A 512 18.64 -6.69 -22.93
CA THR A 512 19.34 -6.68 -21.62
C THR A 512 18.52 -6.12 -20.46
N ASN A 513 17.78 -5.04 -20.71
CA ASN A 513 17.00 -4.30 -19.71
C ASN A 513 15.48 -4.42 -19.96
N LEU A 514 15.08 -4.84 -21.17
CA LEU A 514 13.69 -5.09 -21.55
C LEU A 514 13.44 -6.57 -21.79
N SER A 515 12.31 -7.08 -21.30
CA SER A 515 11.84 -8.41 -21.66
C SER A 515 11.25 -8.43 -23.08
N PRO A 516 11.21 -9.59 -23.76
CA PRO A 516 10.55 -9.75 -25.05
C PRO A 516 9.10 -9.23 -25.08
N ARG A 517 8.35 -9.44 -23.99
CA ARG A 517 6.95 -9.00 -23.87
C ARG A 517 6.85 -7.49 -23.77
N GLN A 518 7.70 -6.86 -22.94
CA GLN A 518 7.74 -5.41 -22.79
C GLN A 518 8.15 -4.72 -24.10
N PHE A 519 9.16 -5.25 -24.80
CA PHE A 519 9.57 -4.72 -26.10
C PHE A 519 8.43 -4.80 -27.14
N ARG A 520 7.81 -5.98 -27.28
CA ARG A 520 6.67 -6.19 -28.19
C ARG A 520 5.53 -5.23 -27.90
N PHE A 521 5.17 -5.07 -26.63
CA PHE A 521 4.11 -4.17 -26.21
C PHE A 521 4.44 -2.70 -26.51
N ALA A 522 5.62 -2.24 -26.12
CA ALA A 522 6.05 -0.85 -26.34
C ALA A 522 6.10 -0.50 -27.83
N PHE A 523 6.61 -1.40 -28.67
CA PHE A 523 6.69 -1.18 -30.11
C PHE A 523 5.31 -1.22 -30.78
N LYS A 524 4.44 -2.16 -30.40
CA LYS A 524 3.05 -2.20 -30.86
C LYS A 524 2.32 -0.89 -30.52
N ALA A 525 2.50 -0.37 -29.30
CA ALA A 525 1.92 0.90 -28.88
C ALA A 525 2.43 2.08 -29.73
N LEU A 526 3.73 2.15 -30.03
CA LEU A 526 4.28 3.16 -30.96
C LEU A 526 3.65 3.08 -32.35
N LEU A 527 3.45 1.87 -32.87
CA LEU A 527 2.81 1.66 -34.16
C LEU A 527 1.37 2.17 -34.15
N GLN A 528 0.60 1.86 -33.11
CA GLN A 528 -0.77 2.39 -32.95
C GLN A 528 -0.82 3.91 -32.87
N ILE A 529 0.18 4.56 -32.27
CA ILE A 529 0.26 6.02 -32.16
C ILE A 529 0.63 6.67 -33.50
N THR A 530 1.34 5.94 -34.37
CA THR A 530 1.80 6.44 -35.68
C THR A 530 0.84 6.10 -36.82
N THR A 531 -0.19 5.29 -36.58
CA THR A 531 -1.21 4.92 -37.58
C THR A 531 -2.56 5.61 -37.34
N PRO A 532 -3.43 5.73 -38.37
CA PRO A 532 -4.77 6.28 -38.20
C PRO A 532 -5.60 5.48 -37.19
N PRO A 533 -6.42 6.15 -36.33
CA PRO A 533 -6.88 7.54 -36.46
C PRO A 533 -6.03 8.59 -35.70
N ALA A 534 -4.82 8.25 -35.24
CA ALA A 534 -4.01 9.17 -34.44
C ALA A 534 -3.60 10.43 -35.23
N PRO A 535 -3.63 11.64 -34.63
CA PRO A 535 -3.27 12.88 -35.32
C PRO A 535 -1.86 12.89 -35.92
N LEU A 536 -0.93 12.19 -35.27
CA LEU A 536 0.45 12.06 -35.74
C LEU A 536 0.52 11.47 -37.14
N SER A 537 -0.32 10.48 -37.46
CA SER A 537 -0.36 9.84 -38.78
C SER A 537 -0.71 10.83 -39.91
N ALA A 538 -1.49 11.88 -39.63
CA ALA A 538 -1.80 12.90 -40.61
C ALA A 538 -0.61 13.87 -40.84
N SER A 539 0.13 14.19 -39.78
CA SER A 539 1.30 15.06 -39.85
C SER A 539 2.57 14.38 -40.39
N GLN A 540 2.70 13.08 -40.14
CA GLN A 540 3.87 12.26 -40.44
C GLN A 540 3.44 10.89 -41.04
N PRO A 541 2.87 10.87 -42.26
CA PRO A 541 2.23 9.68 -42.83
C PRO A 541 3.17 8.50 -43.08
N THR A 542 4.46 8.77 -43.33
CA THR A 542 5.47 7.73 -43.61
C THR A 542 6.11 7.15 -42.36
N LEU A 543 5.81 7.68 -41.17
CA LEU A 543 6.52 7.31 -39.94
C LEU A 543 6.24 5.88 -39.52
N ALA A 544 4.99 5.41 -39.60
CA ALA A 544 4.64 4.03 -39.28
C ALA A 544 5.39 3.03 -40.18
N GLU A 545 5.44 3.29 -41.49
CA GLU A 545 6.18 2.47 -42.45
C GLU A 545 7.68 2.50 -42.17
N THR A 546 8.24 3.67 -41.86
CA THR A 546 9.67 3.83 -41.49
C THR A 546 10.01 2.99 -40.25
N LEU A 547 9.13 2.94 -39.25
CA LEU A 547 9.33 2.11 -38.05
C LEU A 547 9.29 0.61 -38.37
N LEU A 548 8.36 0.17 -39.24
CA LEU A 548 8.32 -1.22 -39.69
C LEU A 548 9.56 -1.60 -40.51
N GLU A 549 10.02 -0.72 -41.41
CA GLU A 549 11.24 -0.93 -42.18
C GLU A 549 12.46 -1.07 -41.27
N LEU A 550 12.56 -0.23 -40.24
CA LEU A 550 13.62 -0.32 -39.24
C LEU A 550 13.56 -1.66 -38.49
N LEU A 551 12.38 -2.06 -38.03
CA LEU A 551 12.17 -3.34 -37.33
C LEU A 551 12.53 -4.54 -38.22
N HIS A 552 12.09 -4.51 -39.48
CA HIS A 552 12.37 -5.52 -40.47
C HIS A 552 13.88 -5.63 -40.75
N TYR A 553 14.56 -4.50 -41.00
CA TYR A 553 16.00 -4.49 -41.24
C TYR A 553 16.79 -5.01 -40.03
N ARG A 554 16.40 -4.62 -38.81
CA ARG A 554 17.02 -5.10 -37.57
C ARG A 554 16.83 -6.61 -37.42
N ALA A 555 15.62 -7.14 -37.65
CA ALA A 555 15.32 -8.57 -37.56
C ALA A 555 16.14 -9.43 -38.54
N LEU A 556 16.46 -8.92 -39.75
CA LEU A 556 17.34 -9.63 -40.69
C LEU A 556 18.77 -9.82 -40.17
N SER A 557 19.26 -8.89 -39.35
CA SER A 557 20.62 -8.88 -38.81
C SER A 557 20.74 -9.33 -37.36
N ALA A 558 19.61 -9.63 -36.70
CA ALA A 558 19.56 -9.89 -35.28
C ALA A 558 20.17 -11.26 -34.89
N PRO A 559 20.74 -11.40 -33.69
CA PRO A 559 21.23 -12.67 -33.18
C PRO A 559 20.16 -13.77 -33.17
N VAL A 560 20.54 -14.92 -33.71
CA VAL A 560 19.69 -16.14 -33.77
C VAL A 560 19.80 -17.01 -32.51
N THR A 561 20.73 -16.68 -31.61
CA THR A 561 20.94 -17.42 -30.36
C THR A 561 19.75 -17.24 -29.43
N PRO A 562 19.22 -18.32 -28.80
CA PRO A 562 18.17 -18.21 -27.81
C PRO A 562 18.57 -17.24 -26.69
N LEU A 563 17.66 -16.35 -26.33
CA LEU A 563 17.91 -15.38 -25.27
C LEU A 563 18.05 -16.11 -23.91
N PRO A 564 19.01 -15.70 -23.07
CA PRO A 564 19.08 -16.19 -21.69
C PRO A 564 17.79 -15.80 -20.95
N MET A 565 17.38 -16.60 -19.97
CA MET A 565 16.26 -16.24 -19.10
C MET A 565 16.52 -14.86 -18.48
N SER A 566 15.76 -13.85 -18.91
CA SER A 566 15.96 -12.47 -18.48
C SER A 566 15.72 -12.34 -16.98
N LEU A 567 16.59 -11.60 -16.30
CA LEU A 567 16.45 -11.25 -14.87
C LEU A 567 15.38 -10.18 -14.65
N ALA A 568 14.86 -9.53 -15.70
CA ALA A 568 13.80 -8.50 -15.63
C ALA A 568 12.41 -9.07 -15.27
N ILE A 569 12.32 -10.36 -14.92
CA ILE A 569 11.04 -11.03 -14.68
C ILE A 569 10.76 -11.07 -13.17
N LYS A 570 10.09 -10.03 -12.65
CA LYS A 570 9.51 -10.03 -11.30
C LYS A 570 7.99 -10.28 -11.28
N SER A 571 7.32 -10.29 -12.43
CA SER A 571 5.87 -10.42 -12.51
C SER A 571 5.40 -11.85 -12.26
N PRO A 572 4.47 -12.11 -11.31
CA PRO A 572 3.87 -13.43 -11.12
C PRO A 572 3.12 -13.94 -12.36
N GLU A 573 2.58 -13.05 -13.20
CA GLU A 573 1.93 -13.38 -14.48
C GLU A 573 2.92 -13.95 -15.52
N ASP A 574 4.16 -13.42 -15.54
CA ASP A 574 5.24 -13.95 -16.38
C ASP A 574 5.82 -15.26 -15.84
N THR A 575 5.45 -15.68 -14.63
CA THR A 575 5.89 -16.93 -14.00
C THR A 575 4.93 -18.08 -14.30
N ASN A 576 3.63 -17.81 -14.39
CA ASN A 576 2.58 -18.81 -14.61
C ASN A 576 2.41 -19.19 -16.09
N ALA A 577 2.82 -18.33 -17.03
CA ALA A 577 2.80 -18.63 -18.47
C ALA A 577 4.02 -19.46 -18.96
N ARG A 578 4.92 -19.89 -18.05
CA ARG A 578 6.25 -20.43 -18.37
C ARG A 578 6.33 -21.91 -18.74
N ALA A 579 5.25 -22.67 -18.64
CA ALA A 579 5.36 -24.11 -18.81
C ALA A 579 5.55 -24.54 -20.29
N ASP A 580 5.09 -23.74 -21.26
CA ASP A 580 4.97 -24.17 -22.67
C ASP A 580 5.56 -23.21 -23.72
N ASP A 581 6.08 -22.02 -23.36
CA ASP A 581 6.64 -21.07 -24.34
C ASP A 581 8.09 -21.43 -24.73
N PRO A 582 8.43 -21.51 -26.04
CA PRO A 582 9.77 -21.85 -26.49
C PRO A 582 10.79 -20.75 -26.14
N ALA A 583 12.05 -21.12 -25.93
CA ALA A 583 13.14 -20.14 -25.77
C ALA A 583 13.34 -19.39 -27.10
N LEU A 584 12.97 -18.10 -27.14
CA LEU A 584 13.04 -17.27 -28.34
C LEU A 584 14.39 -16.57 -28.47
N SER A 585 14.87 -16.39 -29.71
CA SER A 585 16.01 -15.54 -30.04
C SER A 585 15.61 -14.07 -30.21
N GLU A 586 16.58 -13.16 -30.26
CA GLU A 586 16.32 -11.75 -30.55
C GLU A 586 15.60 -11.58 -31.90
N GLN A 587 16.08 -12.29 -32.93
CA GLN A 587 15.44 -12.33 -34.25
C GLN A 587 13.97 -12.76 -34.17
N ALA A 588 13.68 -13.86 -33.45
CA ALA A 588 12.31 -14.35 -33.33
C ALA A 588 11.39 -13.35 -32.63
N VAL A 589 11.88 -12.63 -31.61
CA VAL A 589 11.10 -11.60 -30.91
C VAL A 589 10.81 -10.39 -31.80
N LEU A 590 11.80 -9.92 -32.59
CA LEU A 590 11.58 -8.82 -33.54
C LEU A 590 10.57 -9.21 -34.63
N VAL A 591 10.63 -10.45 -35.12
CA VAL A 591 9.64 -10.99 -36.06
C VAL A 591 8.25 -11.02 -35.43
N LEU A 592 8.10 -11.56 -34.21
CA LEU A 592 6.82 -11.56 -33.50
C LEU A 592 6.29 -10.13 -33.27
N THR A 593 7.16 -9.18 -32.98
CA THR A 593 6.80 -7.75 -32.83
C THR A 593 6.24 -7.18 -34.13
N LEU A 594 6.84 -7.54 -35.27
CA LEU A 594 6.36 -7.12 -36.59
C LEU A 594 4.97 -7.71 -36.87
N LEU A 595 4.78 -8.99 -36.55
CA LEU A 595 3.48 -9.66 -36.69
C LEU A 595 2.42 -8.97 -35.82
N ASP A 596 2.70 -8.74 -34.55
CA ASP A 596 1.76 -8.08 -33.61
C ASP A 596 1.34 -6.67 -34.06
N SER A 597 2.15 -6.03 -34.90
CA SER A 597 1.90 -4.69 -35.42
C SER A 597 0.97 -4.68 -36.64
N LEU A 598 0.78 -5.81 -37.32
CA LEU A 598 -0.04 -5.91 -38.55
C LEU A 598 -1.48 -5.45 -38.34
N SER A 599 -2.07 -5.73 -37.17
CA SER A 599 -3.46 -5.34 -36.86
C SER A 599 -3.66 -3.83 -36.74
N SER A 600 -2.58 -3.08 -36.58
CA SER A 600 -2.62 -1.62 -36.39
C SER A 600 -2.38 -0.85 -37.70
N LEU A 601 -2.09 -1.53 -38.82
CA LEU A 601 -1.70 -0.89 -40.08
C LEU A 601 -2.89 -0.41 -40.91
N PRO A 602 -2.74 0.68 -41.70
CA PRO A 602 -3.68 1.02 -42.77
C PRO A 602 -3.81 -0.11 -43.79
N LEU A 603 -4.97 -0.22 -44.46
CA LEU A 603 -5.26 -1.30 -45.42
C LEU A 603 -4.19 -1.43 -46.52
N HIS A 604 -3.79 -0.31 -47.13
CA HIS A 604 -2.80 -0.33 -48.20
C HIS A 604 -1.42 -0.81 -47.72
N THR A 605 -0.98 -0.30 -46.57
CA THR A 605 0.28 -0.72 -45.94
C THR A 605 0.22 -2.19 -45.53
N LEU A 606 -0.91 -2.68 -45.00
CA LEU A 606 -1.11 -4.08 -44.65
C LEU A 606 -0.94 -5.01 -45.86
N GLU A 607 -1.51 -4.67 -47.01
CA GLU A 607 -1.36 -5.45 -48.25
C GLU A 607 0.11 -5.60 -48.67
N VAL A 608 0.91 -4.55 -48.51
CA VAL A 608 2.34 -4.55 -48.82
C VAL A 608 3.14 -5.37 -47.80
N TRP A 609 2.78 -5.26 -46.52
CA TRP A 609 3.54 -5.87 -45.42
C TRP A 609 3.21 -7.35 -45.16
N LEU A 610 2.03 -7.84 -45.54
CA LEU A 610 1.66 -9.26 -45.41
C LEU A 610 2.67 -10.21 -46.12
N PRO A 611 3.05 -9.98 -47.39
CA PRO A 611 4.10 -10.76 -48.05
C PRO A 611 5.47 -10.67 -47.36
N LEU A 612 5.87 -9.49 -46.88
CA LEU A 612 7.18 -9.26 -46.25
C LEU A 612 7.27 -9.94 -44.88
N ALA A 613 6.19 -9.86 -44.10
CA ALA A 613 6.05 -10.57 -42.84
C ALA A 613 6.13 -12.10 -43.03
N ALA A 614 5.55 -12.63 -44.10
CA ALA A 614 5.65 -14.05 -44.43
C ALA A 614 7.09 -14.46 -44.81
N ASP A 615 7.80 -13.61 -45.56
CA ASP A 615 9.19 -13.87 -45.93
C ASP A 615 10.09 -13.91 -44.69
N ILE A 616 9.97 -12.91 -43.79
CA ILE A 616 10.83 -12.84 -42.62
C ILE A 616 10.61 -13.97 -41.60
N VAL A 617 9.38 -14.49 -41.48
CA VAL A 617 9.10 -15.69 -40.67
C VAL A 617 9.86 -16.92 -41.20
N ASN A 618 10.01 -17.05 -42.53
CA ASN A 618 10.70 -18.18 -43.14
C ASN A 618 12.23 -18.10 -43.03
N ILE A 619 12.78 -16.92 -42.75
CA ILE A 619 14.23 -16.68 -42.54
C ILE A 619 14.70 -17.31 -41.22
N ILE A 620 13.82 -17.49 -40.23
CA ILE A 620 14.17 -18.11 -38.95
C ILE A 620 14.62 -19.57 -39.17
N ASP A 621 15.86 -19.88 -38.75
CA ASP A 621 16.47 -21.20 -38.90
C ASP A 621 15.94 -22.24 -37.93
N ASP A 622 15.76 -21.86 -36.67
CA ASP A 622 15.22 -22.75 -35.64
C ASP A 622 13.77 -23.15 -35.96
N GLY A 623 13.54 -24.45 -36.09
CA GLY A 623 12.23 -24.99 -36.45
C GLY A 623 11.15 -24.70 -35.43
N LEU A 624 11.46 -24.73 -34.13
CA LEU A 624 10.48 -24.50 -33.06
C LEU A 624 10.11 -23.02 -32.96
N MET A 625 11.09 -22.12 -33.02
CA MET A 625 10.83 -20.67 -33.02
C MET A 625 10.03 -20.24 -34.25
N ARG A 626 10.33 -20.83 -35.42
CA ARG A 626 9.60 -20.56 -36.65
C ARG A 626 8.15 -21.02 -36.58
N GLU A 627 7.89 -22.24 -36.09
CA GLU A 627 6.51 -22.72 -35.94
C GLU A 627 5.73 -21.88 -34.91
N HIS A 628 6.38 -21.40 -33.84
CA HIS A 628 5.76 -20.44 -32.93
C HIS A 628 5.40 -19.11 -33.61
N CYS A 629 6.29 -18.56 -34.45
CA CYS A 629 6.00 -17.36 -35.23
C CYS A 629 4.88 -17.58 -36.25
N LYS A 630 4.82 -18.74 -36.91
CA LYS A 630 3.71 -19.10 -37.81
C LYS A 630 2.39 -19.24 -37.06
N ALA A 631 2.40 -19.86 -35.89
CA ALA A 631 1.23 -20.00 -35.04
C ALA A 631 0.70 -18.61 -34.62
N ARG A 632 1.60 -17.69 -34.21
CA ARG A 632 1.20 -16.31 -33.89
C ARG A 632 0.71 -15.55 -35.12
N PHE A 633 1.35 -15.73 -36.29
CA PHE A 633 0.87 -15.14 -37.55
C PHE A 633 -0.58 -15.56 -37.79
N TRP A 634 -0.85 -16.86 -37.72
CA TRP A 634 -2.19 -17.42 -37.91
C TRP A 634 -3.19 -16.89 -36.87
N ASP A 635 -2.80 -16.87 -35.60
CA ASP A 635 -3.60 -16.34 -34.50
C ASP A 635 -4.01 -14.88 -34.72
N ILE A 636 -3.12 -14.03 -35.24
CA ILE A 636 -3.46 -12.63 -35.57
C ILE A 636 -4.51 -12.53 -36.69
N LEU A 637 -4.54 -13.48 -37.63
CA LEU A 637 -5.54 -13.52 -38.69
C LEU A 637 -6.90 -14.08 -38.21
N GLU A 638 -6.91 -14.95 -37.20
CA GLU A 638 -8.11 -15.68 -36.73
C GLU A 638 -8.76 -15.06 -35.48
N SER A 639 -7.98 -14.57 -34.52
CA SER A 639 -8.39 -14.21 -33.14
C SER A 639 -9.31 -12.99 -33.00
N GLY A 640 -9.65 -12.32 -34.10
CA GLY A 640 -10.44 -11.09 -34.08
C GLY A 640 -9.67 -9.84 -33.65
N GLU A 641 -8.33 -9.88 -33.59
CA GLU A 641 -7.49 -8.68 -33.43
C GLU A 641 -7.60 -7.71 -34.63
N MET A 642 -8.06 -8.19 -35.78
CA MET A 642 -8.29 -7.42 -37.00
C MET A 642 -9.73 -6.91 -37.05
N ASP A 643 -9.94 -5.67 -37.51
CA ASP A 643 -11.28 -5.20 -37.87
C ASP A 643 -11.79 -5.89 -39.15
N VAL A 644 -13.07 -5.66 -39.49
CA VAL A 644 -13.74 -6.35 -40.60
C VAL A 644 -13.02 -6.11 -41.94
N GLU A 645 -12.55 -4.88 -42.18
CA GLU A 645 -11.90 -4.51 -43.44
C GLU A 645 -10.50 -5.12 -43.55
N ARG A 646 -9.68 -5.03 -42.50
CA ARG A 646 -8.34 -5.67 -42.47
C ARG A 646 -8.46 -7.19 -42.56
N SER A 647 -9.46 -7.78 -41.89
CA SER A 647 -9.74 -9.22 -41.97
C SER A 647 -10.04 -9.66 -43.40
N ALA A 648 -10.83 -8.89 -44.15
CA ALA A 648 -11.15 -9.19 -45.54
C ALA A 648 -9.89 -9.21 -46.43
N VAL A 649 -9.00 -8.22 -46.26
CA VAL A 649 -7.71 -8.16 -46.95
C VAL A 649 -6.84 -9.37 -46.61
N CYS A 650 -6.70 -9.68 -45.32
CA CYS A 650 -5.95 -10.83 -44.82
C CYS A 650 -6.46 -12.16 -45.39
N VAL A 651 -7.78 -12.37 -45.41
CA VAL A 651 -8.40 -13.59 -45.95
C VAL A 651 -8.21 -13.69 -47.46
N ALA A 652 -8.39 -12.58 -48.20
CA ALA A 652 -8.18 -12.54 -49.64
C ALA A 652 -6.72 -12.86 -49.99
N TRP A 653 -5.77 -12.32 -49.23
CA TRP A 653 -4.35 -12.61 -49.39
C TRP A 653 -4.03 -14.08 -49.07
N TRP A 654 -4.52 -14.58 -47.94
CA TRP A 654 -4.27 -15.95 -47.48
C TRP A 654 -4.81 -17.01 -48.44
N THR A 655 -6.03 -16.82 -48.98
CA THR A 655 -6.72 -17.81 -49.81
C THR A 655 -6.45 -17.68 -51.30
N SER A 656 -6.34 -16.45 -51.81
CA SER A 656 -6.38 -16.18 -53.26
C SER A 656 -5.07 -15.65 -53.82
N HIS A 657 -4.16 -15.12 -52.97
CA HIS A 657 -2.87 -14.55 -53.39
C HIS A 657 -1.66 -15.38 -52.95
N GLY A 658 -1.87 -16.65 -52.60
CA GLY A 658 -0.79 -17.57 -52.23
C GLY A 658 -0.19 -17.33 -50.83
N GLY A 659 -0.87 -16.56 -49.98
CA GLY A 659 -0.38 -16.25 -48.63
C GLY A 659 -0.19 -17.50 -47.76
N ARG A 660 -1.11 -18.46 -47.86
CA ARG A 660 -1.00 -19.76 -47.17
C ARG A 660 0.29 -20.49 -47.54
N GLU A 661 0.59 -20.61 -48.83
CA GLU A 661 1.76 -21.30 -49.33
C GLU A 661 3.03 -20.58 -48.89
N LYS A 662 3.00 -19.25 -48.92
CA LYS A 662 4.12 -18.39 -48.53
C LYS A 662 4.46 -18.52 -47.04
N VAL A 663 3.47 -18.52 -46.14
CA VAL A 663 3.69 -18.65 -44.68
C VAL A 663 4.05 -20.08 -44.28
N LEU A 664 3.37 -21.10 -44.82
CA LEU A 664 3.56 -22.48 -44.39
C LEU A 664 4.78 -23.15 -45.05
N PHE A 665 5.07 -22.83 -46.31
CA PHE A 665 6.01 -23.55 -47.17
C PHE A 665 7.06 -22.66 -47.86
N GLY A 666 7.14 -21.36 -47.55
CA GLY A 666 8.01 -20.39 -48.25
C GLY A 666 9.49 -20.82 -48.35
N ARG A 667 10.05 -21.45 -47.31
CA ARG A 667 11.42 -21.99 -47.35
C ARG A 667 11.60 -23.19 -48.29
N ARG A 668 10.56 -24.04 -48.44
CA ARG A 668 10.60 -25.23 -49.31
C ARG A 668 10.48 -24.89 -50.80
N ALA A 669 9.82 -23.79 -51.14
CA ALA A 669 9.69 -23.32 -52.52
C ALA A 669 10.99 -22.73 -53.11
N SER A 670 11.92 -22.29 -52.25
CA SER A 670 13.26 -21.83 -52.68
C SER A 670 14.26 -22.97 -52.89
N GLU A 671 14.08 -24.11 -52.22
CA GLU A 671 14.97 -25.29 -52.37
C GLU A 671 14.45 -26.28 -53.44
N ASN A 672 13.14 -26.33 -53.66
CA ASN A 672 12.52 -27.11 -54.74
C ASN A 672 11.61 -26.17 -55.54
N GLY A 673 11.98 -25.91 -56.80
CA GLY A 673 11.26 -25.02 -57.71
C GLY A 673 9.76 -25.32 -57.86
N PRO A 674 9.00 -24.42 -58.53
CA PRO A 674 7.54 -24.37 -58.43
C PRO A 674 6.89 -25.69 -58.83
N PHE A 675 6.18 -26.32 -57.88
CA PHE A 675 5.28 -27.44 -58.16
C PHE A 675 4.04 -26.90 -58.89
N MET A 676 4.04 -27.03 -60.21
CA MET A 676 2.82 -26.94 -61.03
C MET A 676 1.95 -28.15 -60.72
N SER A 677 0.95 -27.99 -59.86
CA SER A 677 -0.09 -29.01 -59.66
C SER A 677 -1.03 -28.99 -60.86
N GLY A 678 -0.71 -29.81 -61.87
CA GLY A 678 -1.51 -29.90 -63.09
C GLY A 678 -0.82 -30.72 -64.18
N GLY A 679 -0.74 -32.04 -63.99
CA GLY A 679 -0.20 -32.93 -65.01
C GLY A 679 -0.53 -34.40 -64.71
N LEU A 680 -1.59 -34.90 -65.33
CA LEU A 680 -1.94 -36.33 -65.40
C LEU A 680 -0.96 -37.08 -66.34
N GLY A 681 -0.59 -38.30 -65.95
CA GLY A 681 0.08 -39.32 -66.78
C GLY A 681 1.52 -39.58 -66.32
N THR A 682 1.97 -40.80 -66.05
CA THR A 682 1.72 -42.05 -66.78
C THR A 682 1.72 -43.28 -65.88
N LYS A 683 0.75 -44.17 -66.11
CA LYS A 683 0.87 -45.61 -65.79
C LYS A 683 1.88 -46.23 -66.75
N ASP A 684 2.80 -47.03 -66.19
CA ASP A 684 3.40 -48.25 -66.72
C ASP A 684 4.29 -48.77 -65.57
N GLY A 685 4.38 -50.03 -65.19
CA GLY A 685 3.89 -51.30 -65.71
C GLY A 685 4.54 -52.38 -64.84
N SER A 686 3.83 -53.47 -64.62
CA SER A 686 4.18 -54.65 -63.83
C SER A 686 5.62 -55.19 -63.98
N LYS A 687 6.21 -55.74 -62.91
CA LYS A 687 6.30 -57.21 -62.67
C LYS A 687 7.22 -57.55 -61.47
N LEU A 688 6.70 -58.50 -60.69
CA LEU A 688 7.29 -59.35 -59.64
C LEU A 688 7.64 -58.70 -58.31
#